data_AF-A0AAV0YMQ5-F1
#
_entry.id   AF-A0AAV0YMQ5-F1
#
_cell.length_a   1.000
_cell.length_b   1.000
_cell.length_c   1.000
_cell.angle_alpha   90.00
_cell.angle_beta   90.00
_cell.angle_gamma   90.00
#
_symmetry.space_group_name_H-M   'P 1'
#
loop_
_entity.id
_entity.type
_entity.pdbx_description
1 polymer ?
#
loop_
_entity_poly.entity_id
_entity_poly.type
_entity_poly.pdbx_seq_one_letter_code
_entity_poly.pdbx_strand_id
1 'polypeptide(L)'
;MNPSTLKPSHSHPSVLLPSPSPLRTQRRRFRVSLPRCSSETNNPSSSSPPQRPPKELTGIEILVDKLSSPARLATSAVIVAGAVAAGYGLGSRFGGNRNAALGGAVALGAAGGAAAYALNAAAPQVAAVNLHNYVAGFDDPSILTKEDIEVIANKYGVSKQDEAFKAEICDIYSEFVSSVIPPGGEELKGDEVDRIVKFKNSLGLDDPDAASVHMEIGRKLFRQRLEVGDREGDVEQRRAFQKLIYVSNIVFGDASSFLLPWKRVFKVTESQVEVAIRDNAQRLYASKLKSVGRDFDLGKLVALRETQRLCRLSDELAENLFREHVRKLVEQNISVALGILKSRTRAVPGVSQVVEELEKVLAFNDLLISFKNHSDIDRIARGVGPVSLVGGEYDVDRKMEDLKLLYRAYVSDALSSGRMEDNKFAALNQLKNIFGLGKREAEAILLDVTTKVYRKRLGQTVSSGELEMAESKAAFLQNLCDELCFDPQKASELHEEIYRQKLQQCVAGGELSDENVAALLKLRVMLCVPQQTVEAAHADICGNLFEKIVKDAVASGVDGYDDEAKKSVRKAAHGLRLTKETAMSIASKAVRKVFITYVKRARSAKSNTESAKELKKLIAFNTLVVTELVEDIKGESPDVKTEEPVKEVIIETEEEEWESLQTLRKIRPDKELLEKMGKPGKTEITLKDDLPERDRTDLYKTFLTYCLTGDVTRIPFGAQITKKKDDSEYVFLNQLGGILGLTGKEIMDVHRGLAEQDFRQQAEVLLADGQLTKARVEQLGKLQKEIGLSQEYAQKIIKNITTTKMAAAIETAVTQGRLNMKQIRELKESNVDLDSMVSVSLRETLFKKTVGDIFSSGTGEFDEEEVYEKIPLDLNINKEKARGVVRELAQNRLSNSLIQAVALLRQRNPKGVVSSLNNLLACDKAVPSQTLSWEMSEELSDLYTIYLKSDPSPEKLNRLQYLLGINDSTAAALRDSGDRLLETAEEEKFVF
;
A
#
# COMPACT_ATOMS: atom_id res chain seq x y z
N MET A 1 -13.92 1.37 25.86
CA MET A 1 -13.61 1.83 27.23
C MET A 1 -14.91 2.05 27.98
N ASN A 2 -14.93 1.81 29.30
CA ASN A 2 -16.17 1.66 30.08
C ASN A 2 -16.78 2.97 30.60
N PRO A 3 -18.09 2.98 30.92
CA PRO A 3 -18.83 4.15 31.42
C PRO A 3 -19.02 4.16 32.96
N SER A 4 -19.25 5.36 33.53
CA SER A 4 -19.76 5.68 34.90
C SER A 4 -19.73 7.23 35.05
N THR A 5 -20.57 7.97 35.81
CA THR A 5 -21.66 7.64 36.75
C THR A 5 -22.53 8.90 37.08
N LEU A 6 -23.76 8.66 37.58
CA LEU A 6 -24.54 9.48 38.55
C LEU A 6 -25.29 10.79 38.15
N LYS A 7 -26.52 10.88 38.70
CA LYS A 7 -27.45 12.01 38.92
C LYS A 7 -27.71 12.08 40.45
N PRO A 8 -28.60 12.95 40.99
CA PRO A 8 -28.76 14.41 40.88
C PRO A 8 -28.86 15.09 42.27
N SER A 9 -28.88 16.43 42.34
CA SER A 9 -29.47 17.15 43.50
C SER A 9 -29.91 18.58 43.16
N HIS A 10 -30.89 19.09 43.93
CA HIS A 10 -31.47 20.43 43.81
C HIS A 10 -30.81 21.43 44.78
N SER A 11 -30.69 22.70 44.38
CA SER A 11 -30.83 23.84 45.31
C SER A 11 -31.17 25.13 44.56
N HIS A 12 -32.11 25.90 45.12
CA HIS A 12 -32.41 27.28 44.73
C HIS A 12 -31.62 28.27 45.60
N PRO A 13 -31.51 29.53 45.15
CA PRO A 13 -31.56 30.66 46.08
C PRO A 13 -32.77 31.58 45.84
N SER A 14 -33.51 31.85 46.91
CA SER A 14 -34.39 33.02 47.09
C SER A 14 -33.51 34.27 47.39
N VAL A 15 -33.97 35.51 47.57
CA VAL A 15 -35.28 36.12 47.94
C VAL A 15 -35.35 37.52 47.26
N LEU A 16 -36.50 38.13 46.96
CA LEU A 16 -37.26 39.06 47.83
C LEU A 16 -38.52 39.60 47.09
N LEU A 17 -39.30 40.45 47.78
CA LEU A 17 -40.29 41.38 47.20
C LEU A 17 -39.99 42.82 47.70
N PRO A 18 -40.62 43.86 47.12
CA PRO A 18 -41.77 44.45 47.83
C PRO A 18 -43.00 44.80 46.97
N SER A 19 -44.17 44.69 47.60
CA SER A 19 -45.51 45.22 47.22
C SER A 19 -45.71 46.65 47.80
N PRO A 20 -46.75 47.47 47.46
CA PRO A 20 -48.12 47.07 47.09
C PRO A 20 -48.88 47.87 46.00
N SER A 21 -50.08 47.36 45.69
CA SER A 21 -51.12 47.82 44.73
C SER A 21 -51.90 49.08 45.21
N PRO A 22 -52.80 49.70 44.41
CA PRO A 22 -54.16 49.15 44.27
C PRO A 22 -54.97 49.42 42.94
N LEU A 23 -56.03 48.61 42.76
CA LEU A 23 -57.26 48.80 41.93
C LEU A 23 -57.11 48.87 40.38
N ARG A 24 -57.64 47.99 39.49
CA ARG A 24 -58.74 46.99 39.42
C ARG A 24 -59.95 47.45 38.59
N THR A 25 -60.07 46.97 37.34
CA THR A 25 -61.36 46.71 36.68
C THR A 25 -61.33 45.41 35.86
N GLN A 26 -62.44 44.67 35.99
CA GLN A 26 -62.72 43.34 35.47
C GLN A 26 -62.80 43.27 33.94
N ARG A 27 -62.23 42.21 33.33
CA ARG A 27 -62.78 41.62 32.09
C ARG A 27 -63.52 40.32 32.43
N ARG A 28 -64.72 40.17 31.87
CA ARG A 28 -65.63 39.05 32.15
C ARG A 28 -65.14 37.77 31.47
N ARG A 29 -65.30 36.62 32.15
CA ARG A 29 -65.17 35.30 31.52
C ARG A 29 -66.43 35.02 30.71
N PHE A 30 -66.29 34.69 29.43
CA PHE A 30 -67.30 33.91 28.72
C PHE A 30 -66.93 32.42 28.78
N ARG A 31 -67.96 31.59 28.94
CA ARG A 31 -67.88 30.14 29.12
C ARG A 31 -68.53 29.51 27.89
N VAL A 32 -67.76 28.83 27.05
CA VAL A 32 -68.28 28.06 25.91
C VAL A 32 -67.94 26.60 26.12
N SER A 33 -68.96 25.76 26.03
CA SER A 33 -68.90 24.31 26.21
C SER A 33 -68.45 23.60 24.94
N LEU A 34 -67.54 22.64 25.08
CA LEU A 34 -67.12 21.74 24.00
C LEU A 34 -68.12 20.57 23.87
N PRO A 35 -68.74 20.33 22.70
CA PRO A 35 -69.26 19.02 22.36
C PRO A 35 -68.11 18.10 21.95
N ARG A 36 -68.13 16.87 22.48
CA ARG A 36 -67.17 15.81 22.18
C ARG A 36 -67.71 14.97 21.02
N CYS A 37 -67.09 15.03 19.85
CA CYS A 37 -67.41 14.11 18.74
C CYS A 37 -66.37 12.99 18.66
N SER A 38 -66.85 11.77 18.87
CA SER A 38 -66.16 10.52 18.56
C SER A 38 -66.19 10.23 17.05
N SER A 39 -65.21 9.48 16.59
CA SER A 39 -65.07 9.02 15.21
C SER A 39 -66.10 7.95 14.84
N GLU A 40 -66.91 8.19 13.80
CA GLU A 40 -67.54 7.14 13.01
C GLU A 40 -67.20 7.31 11.53
N THR A 41 -66.80 6.22 10.90
CA THR A 41 -66.43 6.13 9.48
C THR A 41 -67.65 6.24 8.57
N ASN A 42 -67.68 7.26 7.72
CA ASN A 42 -68.45 7.27 6.47
C ASN A 42 -67.72 8.14 5.43
N ASN A 43 -67.69 7.68 4.18
CA ASN A 43 -67.06 8.39 3.06
C ASN A 43 -67.78 9.72 2.75
N PRO A 44 -67.08 10.84 2.57
CA PRO A 44 -67.60 12.01 1.88
C PRO A 44 -67.14 12.03 0.42
N SER A 45 -68.08 11.78 -0.49
CA SER A 45 -67.99 12.35 -1.83
C SER A 45 -68.25 13.87 -1.73
N SER A 46 -67.50 14.67 -2.49
CA SER A 46 -67.69 16.13 -2.67
C SER A 46 -68.00 16.95 -1.39
N SER A 47 -66.96 17.37 -0.67
CA SER A 47 -67.10 18.34 0.43
C SER A 47 -66.88 19.78 -0.06
N SER A 48 -67.96 20.56 -0.14
CA SER A 48 -67.90 22.03 -0.07
C SER A 48 -67.36 22.48 1.30
N PRO A 49 -66.83 23.71 1.42
CA PRO A 49 -66.42 24.24 2.73
C PRO A 49 -67.61 24.33 3.70
N PRO A 50 -67.37 24.19 5.02
CA PRO A 50 -68.45 24.25 6.01
C PRO A 50 -69.08 25.66 6.05
N GLN A 51 -70.40 25.73 5.90
CA GLN A 51 -71.16 26.98 5.92
C GLN A 51 -71.00 27.73 7.26
N ARG A 52 -70.85 29.06 7.18
CA ARG A 52 -70.71 29.94 8.35
C ARG A 52 -72.05 30.11 9.08
N PRO A 53 -72.09 30.06 10.43
CA PRO A 53 -73.28 30.45 11.17
C PRO A 53 -73.47 31.98 11.12
N PRO A 54 -74.68 32.50 10.84
CA PRO A 54 -74.93 33.93 10.79
C PRO A 54 -74.74 34.59 12.17
N LYS A 55 -74.16 35.80 12.17
CA LYS A 55 -73.95 36.65 13.36
C LYS A 55 -75.14 37.59 13.56
N GLU A 56 -75.68 37.64 14.78
CA GLU A 56 -76.77 38.54 15.17
C GLU A 56 -76.26 39.93 15.60
N LEU A 57 -76.99 41.00 15.25
CA LEU A 57 -76.71 42.39 15.66
C LEU A 57 -77.37 42.70 17.01
N THR A 58 -76.73 43.51 17.86
CA THR A 58 -77.17 43.77 19.24
C THR A 58 -77.34 45.26 19.58
N GLY A 59 -78.46 45.60 20.22
CA GLY A 59 -78.69 46.93 20.81
C GLY A 59 -78.66 48.08 19.78
N ILE A 60 -77.65 48.96 19.90
CA ILE A 60 -77.49 50.15 19.06
C ILE A 60 -77.14 49.78 17.61
N GLU A 61 -76.51 48.62 17.38
CA GLU A 61 -76.14 48.10 16.06
C GLU A 61 -77.35 47.94 15.13
N ILE A 62 -78.51 47.55 15.67
CA ILE A 62 -79.78 47.38 14.93
C ILE A 62 -80.32 48.73 14.42
N LEU A 63 -80.03 49.83 15.12
CA LEU A 63 -80.39 51.19 14.69
C LEU A 63 -79.43 51.71 13.62
N VAL A 64 -78.14 51.37 13.73
CA VAL A 64 -77.11 51.73 12.75
C VAL A 64 -77.28 50.98 11.43
N ASP A 65 -77.72 49.72 11.46
CA ASP A 65 -77.97 48.93 10.25
C ASP A 65 -79.06 49.53 9.34
N LYS A 66 -80.04 50.22 9.94
CA LYS A 66 -81.17 50.86 9.26
C LYS A 66 -80.86 52.26 8.73
N LEU A 67 -79.66 52.81 8.97
CA LEU A 67 -79.28 54.18 8.62
C LEU A 67 -78.07 54.19 7.68
N SER A 68 -78.24 54.77 6.49
CA SER A 68 -77.13 55.02 5.56
C SER A 68 -76.17 56.08 6.12
N SER A 69 -74.92 56.08 5.64
CA SER A 69 -73.87 57.00 6.12
C SER A 69 -74.31 58.49 6.20
N PRO A 70 -74.93 59.10 5.16
CA PRO A 70 -75.42 60.48 5.26
C PRO A 70 -76.55 60.65 6.29
N ALA A 71 -77.45 59.67 6.41
CA ALA A 71 -78.54 59.70 7.37
C ALA A 71 -78.04 59.56 8.82
N ARG A 72 -76.98 58.77 9.05
CA ARG A 72 -76.33 58.61 10.37
C ARG A 72 -75.61 59.90 10.79
N LEU A 73 -74.93 60.57 9.87
CA LEU A 73 -74.33 61.88 10.15
C LEU A 73 -75.39 62.94 10.46
N ALA A 74 -76.45 63.03 9.66
CA ALA A 74 -77.57 63.94 9.90
C ALA A 74 -78.28 63.68 11.24
N THR A 75 -78.59 62.42 11.57
CA THR A 75 -79.20 62.08 12.87
C THR A 75 -78.27 62.35 14.04
N SER A 76 -76.96 62.11 13.89
CA SER A 76 -75.97 62.45 14.92
C SER A 76 -75.87 63.96 15.18
N ALA A 77 -75.94 64.80 14.13
CA ALA A 77 -75.99 66.25 14.26
C ALA A 77 -77.28 66.74 14.96
N VAL A 78 -78.43 66.13 14.65
CA VAL A 78 -79.71 66.40 15.32
C VAL A 78 -79.65 66.02 16.81
N ILE A 79 -79.03 64.89 17.16
CA ILE A 79 -78.85 64.46 18.57
C ILE A 79 -77.98 65.47 19.33
N VAL A 80 -76.85 65.92 18.76
CA VAL A 80 -75.98 66.92 19.40
C VAL A 80 -76.71 68.27 19.52
N ALA A 81 -77.32 68.77 18.45
CA ALA A 81 -78.05 70.05 18.48
C ALA A 81 -79.22 70.02 19.48
N GLY A 82 -79.99 68.93 19.50
CA GLY A 82 -81.08 68.72 20.46
C GLY A 82 -80.59 68.65 21.91
N ALA A 83 -79.47 67.96 22.17
CA ALA A 83 -78.90 67.85 23.51
C ALA A 83 -78.27 69.17 24.01
N VAL A 84 -77.62 69.95 23.12
CA VAL A 84 -77.14 71.31 23.42
C VAL A 84 -78.32 72.24 23.74
N ALA A 85 -79.38 72.22 22.94
CA ALA A 85 -80.58 73.03 23.16
C ALA A 85 -81.31 72.66 24.46
N ALA A 86 -81.48 71.36 24.73
CA ALA A 86 -82.05 70.86 25.98
C ALA A 86 -81.18 71.21 27.20
N GLY A 87 -79.85 71.09 27.07
CA GLY A 87 -78.89 71.51 28.09
C GLY A 87 -78.93 72.98 28.41
N TYR A 88 -79.03 73.83 27.38
CA TYR A 88 -79.18 75.28 27.56
C TYR A 88 -80.49 75.61 28.29
N GLY A 89 -81.60 74.99 27.88
CA GLY A 89 -82.91 75.17 28.52
C GLY A 89 -82.95 74.69 29.97
N LEU A 90 -82.37 73.53 30.28
CA LEU A 90 -82.32 72.98 31.64
C LEU A 90 -81.38 73.77 32.54
N GLY A 91 -80.17 74.12 32.06
CA GLY A 91 -79.22 74.96 32.79
C GLY A 91 -79.79 76.35 33.09
N SER A 92 -80.56 76.93 32.16
CA SER A 92 -81.26 78.20 32.36
C SER A 92 -82.41 78.12 33.36
N ARG A 93 -83.09 76.96 33.49
CA ARG A 93 -84.21 76.76 34.42
C ARG A 93 -83.77 76.43 35.84
N PHE A 94 -82.69 75.67 36.02
CA PHE A 94 -82.24 75.21 37.35
C PHE A 94 -81.09 76.04 37.96
N GLY A 95 -80.27 76.73 37.14
CA GLY A 95 -79.10 77.46 37.61
C GLY A 95 -79.19 78.99 37.59
N GLY A 96 -80.30 79.56 37.08
CA GLY A 96 -80.66 80.99 37.20
C GLY A 96 -79.76 82.05 36.53
N ASN A 97 -78.58 81.67 36.01
CA ASN A 97 -77.62 82.60 35.40
C ASN A 97 -77.10 82.08 34.04
N ARG A 98 -76.67 82.98 33.15
CA ARG A 98 -76.16 82.68 31.80
C ARG A 98 -75.02 81.66 31.81
N ASN A 99 -74.16 81.70 32.82
CA ASN A 99 -73.06 80.74 32.98
C ASN A 99 -73.56 79.31 33.28
N ALA A 100 -74.70 79.15 33.96
CA ALA A 100 -75.31 77.84 34.22
C ALA A 100 -76.10 77.31 33.01
N ALA A 101 -76.73 78.19 32.22
CA ALA A 101 -77.29 77.82 30.92
C ALA A 101 -76.21 77.31 29.95
N LEU A 102 -75.09 78.03 29.85
CA LEU A 102 -73.92 77.60 29.08
C LEU A 102 -73.31 76.30 29.63
N GLY A 103 -73.18 76.17 30.96
CA GLY A 103 -72.69 74.94 31.59
C GLY A 103 -73.58 73.72 31.33
N GLY A 104 -74.91 73.87 31.40
CA GLY A 104 -75.87 72.83 31.06
C GLY A 104 -75.84 72.45 29.58
N ALA A 105 -75.71 73.44 28.69
CA ALA A 105 -75.56 73.23 27.25
C ALA A 105 -74.29 72.45 26.90
N VAL A 106 -73.16 72.76 27.57
CA VAL A 106 -71.90 72.03 27.44
C VAL A 106 -72.02 70.62 28.00
N ALA A 107 -72.64 70.43 29.17
CA ALA A 107 -72.78 69.13 29.81
C ALA A 107 -73.65 68.15 29.01
N LEU A 108 -74.86 68.56 28.60
CA LEU A 108 -75.72 67.70 27.77
C LEU A 108 -75.27 67.68 26.30
N GLY A 109 -74.65 68.74 25.80
CA GLY A 109 -73.97 68.72 24.49
C GLY A 109 -72.84 67.69 24.43
N ALA A 110 -72.04 67.56 25.50
CA ALA A 110 -71.03 66.51 25.63
C ALA A 110 -71.66 65.10 25.71
N ALA A 111 -72.78 64.94 26.42
CA ALA A 111 -73.52 63.67 26.46
C ALA A 111 -74.13 63.28 25.10
N GLY A 112 -74.72 64.25 24.38
CA GLY A 112 -75.20 64.07 23.01
C GLY A 112 -74.06 63.78 22.02
N GLY A 113 -72.91 64.43 22.21
CA GLY A 113 -71.67 64.15 21.48
C GLY A 113 -71.16 62.73 21.73
N ALA A 114 -71.21 62.25 22.98
CA ALA A 114 -70.86 60.87 23.32
C ALA A 114 -71.82 59.83 22.71
N ALA A 115 -73.12 60.13 22.65
CA ALA A 115 -74.11 59.27 21.99
C ALA A 115 -73.95 59.26 20.45
N ALA A 116 -73.70 60.42 19.85
CA ALA A 116 -73.38 60.57 18.43
C ALA A 116 -72.06 59.86 18.07
N TYR A 117 -71.06 59.91 18.95
CA TYR A 117 -69.81 59.17 18.82
C TYR A 117 -70.05 57.66 18.89
N ALA A 118 -70.81 57.18 19.88
CA ALA A 118 -71.15 55.75 20.01
C ALA A 118 -71.92 55.19 18.79
N LEU A 119 -72.87 55.95 18.24
CA LEU A 119 -73.60 55.59 17.03
C LEU A 119 -72.69 55.47 15.79
N ASN A 120 -71.71 56.37 15.64
CA ASN A 120 -70.78 56.30 14.52
C ASN A 120 -69.68 55.23 14.75
N ALA A 121 -69.24 55.02 15.98
CA ALA A 121 -68.23 54.01 16.33
C ALA A 121 -68.71 52.56 16.17
N ALA A 122 -70.02 52.31 16.22
CA ALA A 122 -70.60 50.99 15.95
C ALA A 122 -70.66 50.64 14.44
N ALA A 123 -70.51 51.62 13.54
CA ALA A 123 -70.68 51.40 12.10
C ALA A 123 -69.72 50.37 11.47
N PRO A 124 -68.41 50.33 11.81
CA PRO A 124 -67.50 49.31 11.28
C PRO A 124 -67.85 47.89 11.75
N GLN A 125 -68.42 47.74 12.96
CA GLN A 125 -68.85 46.45 13.50
C GLN A 125 -70.12 45.95 12.79
N VAL A 126 -71.08 46.83 12.51
CA VAL A 126 -72.27 46.50 11.71
C VAL A 126 -71.91 46.15 10.27
N ALA A 127 -70.94 46.86 9.67
CA ALA A 127 -70.44 46.53 8.34
C ALA A 127 -69.74 45.17 8.31
N ALA A 128 -68.94 44.84 9.34
CA ALA A 128 -68.28 43.55 9.47
C ALA A 128 -69.29 42.39 9.62
N VAL A 129 -70.29 42.52 10.50
CA VAL A 129 -71.34 41.50 10.68
C VAL A 129 -72.16 41.31 9.40
N ASN A 130 -72.48 42.37 8.68
CA ASN A 130 -73.16 42.26 7.38
C ASN A 130 -72.29 41.59 6.31
N LEU A 131 -70.98 41.88 6.26
CA LEU A 131 -70.05 41.17 5.37
C LEU A 131 -69.95 39.68 5.73
N HIS A 132 -69.88 39.34 7.04
CA HIS A 132 -69.90 37.96 7.52
C HIS A 132 -71.14 37.21 7.05
N ASN A 133 -72.32 37.82 7.21
CA ASN A 133 -73.61 37.23 6.85
C ASN A 133 -73.81 37.16 5.33
N TYR A 134 -73.24 38.09 4.56
CA TYR A 134 -73.20 38.01 3.09
C TYR A 134 -72.34 36.83 2.61
N VAL A 135 -71.13 36.66 3.18
CA VAL A 135 -70.25 35.53 2.87
C VAL A 135 -70.85 34.20 3.33
N ALA A 136 -71.58 34.17 4.44
CA ALA A 136 -72.30 32.99 4.92
C ALA A 136 -73.41 32.48 3.97
N GLY A 137 -73.84 33.30 3.00
CA GLY A 137 -74.82 32.93 1.99
C GLY A 137 -74.23 32.22 0.74
N PHE A 138 -72.91 32.07 0.64
CA PHE A 138 -72.26 31.38 -0.49
C PHE A 138 -71.73 30.00 -0.09
N ASP A 139 -71.91 29.02 -0.97
CA ASP A 139 -71.30 27.68 -0.82
C ASP A 139 -69.81 27.66 -1.16
N ASP A 140 -69.34 28.61 -1.99
CA ASP A 140 -67.91 28.81 -2.33
C ASP A 140 -67.52 30.29 -2.12
N PRO A 141 -66.62 30.61 -1.17
CA PRO A 141 -66.25 32.01 -0.88
C PRO A 141 -65.47 32.69 -2.01
N SER A 142 -64.90 31.91 -2.95
CA SER A 142 -64.14 32.43 -4.10
C SER A 142 -64.97 33.25 -5.11
N ILE A 143 -66.29 33.25 -4.97
CA ILE A 143 -67.25 34.03 -5.76
C ILE A 143 -67.21 35.53 -5.38
N LEU A 144 -66.75 35.86 -4.17
CA LEU A 144 -66.75 37.24 -3.64
C LEU A 144 -65.87 38.18 -4.48
N THR A 145 -66.49 39.24 -5.02
CA THR A 145 -65.81 40.25 -5.83
C THR A 145 -65.37 41.46 -4.99
N LYS A 146 -64.46 42.27 -5.55
CA LYS A 146 -63.95 43.48 -4.89
C LYS A 146 -65.05 44.54 -4.79
N GLU A 147 -65.93 44.55 -5.78
CA GLU A 147 -67.08 45.42 -5.96
C GLU A 147 -68.12 45.17 -4.85
N ASP A 148 -68.40 43.92 -4.50
CA ASP A 148 -69.32 43.56 -3.39
C ASP A 148 -68.87 44.15 -2.04
N ILE A 149 -67.57 44.05 -1.75
CA ILE A 149 -66.96 44.56 -0.52
C ILE A 149 -67.03 46.10 -0.49
N GLU A 150 -66.82 46.75 -1.64
CA GLU A 150 -66.92 48.20 -1.78
C GLU A 150 -68.37 48.70 -1.66
N VAL A 151 -69.36 47.96 -2.16
CA VAL A 151 -70.79 48.27 -1.97
C VAL A 151 -71.16 48.22 -0.48
N ILE A 152 -70.72 47.20 0.25
CA ILE A 152 -70.97 47.07 1.70
C ILE A 152 -70.25 48.18 2.48
N ALA A 153 -68.98 48.45 2.19
CA ALA A 153 -68.21 49.52 2.82
C ALA A 153 -68.86 50.91 2.62
N ASN A 154 -69.26 51.21 1.38
CA ASN A 154 -69.92 52.48 1.02
C ASN A 154 -71.30 52.64 1.68
N LYS A 155 -72.10 51.57 1.81
CA LYS A 155 -73.42 51.58 2.48
C LYS A 155 -73.33 52.14 3.91
N TYR A 156 -72.31 51.72 4.66
CA TYR A 156 -72.10 52.13 6.05
C TYR A 156 -71.11 53.29 6.23
N GLY A 157 -70.43 53.73 5.17
CA GLY A 157 -69.45 54.82 5.20
C GLY A 157 -68.16 54.43 5.95
N VAL A 158 -67.72 53.18 5.75
CA VAL A 158 -66.60 52.53 6.44
C VAL A 158 -65.43 52.40 5.47
N SER A 159 -64.21 52.64 5.93
CA SER A 159 -62.99 52.43 5.16
C SER A 159 -62.54 50.97 5.22
N LYS A 160 -61.87 50.48 4.17
CA LYS A 160 -61.19 49.17 4.21
C LYS A 160 -60.09 49.10 5.28
N GLN A 161 -59.66 50.25 5.81
CA GLN A 161 -58.67 50.35 6.89
C GLN A 161 -59.28 50.35 8.31
N ASP A 162 -60.61 50.38 8.46
CA ASP A 162 -61.25 50.35 9.78
C ASP A 162 -61.08 48.99 10.46
N GLU A 163 -60.59 48.99 11.71
CA GLU A 163 -60.09 47.81 12.43
C GLU A 163 -61.07 46.63 12.44
N ALA A 164 -62.35 46.85 12.74
CA ALA A 164 -63.34 45.79 12.82
C ALA A 164 -63.75 45.21 11.45
N PHE A 165 -63.79 46.05 10.41
CA PHE A 165 -64.15 45.61 9.05
C PHE A 165 -62.99 44.85 8.41
N LYS A 166 -61.77 45.37 8.60
CA LYS A 166 -60.52 44.71 8.20
C LYS A 166 -60.33 43.35 8.88
N ALA A 167 -60.65 43.24 10.17
CA ALA A 167 -60.56 41.97 10.90
C ALA A 167 -61.46 40.88 10.29
N GLU A 168 -62.70 41.20 9.89
CA GLU A 168 -63.58 40.22 9.23
C GLU A 168 -63.07 39.82 7.83
N ILE A 169 -62.50 40.75 7.06
CA ILE A 169 -61.84 40.43 5.77
C ILE A 169 -60.66 39.47 6.01
N CYS A 170 -59.87 39.70 7.06
CA CYS A 170 -58.80 38.79 7.48
C CYS A 170 -59.33 37.42 7.94
N ASP A 171 -60.45 37.34 8.65
CA ASP A 171 -61.09 36.08 9.06
C ASP A 171 -61.62 35.28 7.85
N ILE A 172 -62.25 35.96 6.88
CA ILE A 172 -62.65 35.38 5.58
C ILE A 172 -61.45 34.80 4.84
N TYR A 173 -60.35 35.54 4.76
CA TYR A 173 -59.10 35.06 4.16
C TYR A 173 -58.50 33.87 4.93
N SER A 174 -58.55 33.91 6.26
CA SER A 174 -58.01 32.89 7.17
C SER A 174 -58.69 31.54 7.01
N GLU A 175 -60.03 31.54 6.93
CA GLU A 175 -60.82 30.35 6.67
C GLU A 175 -60.60 29.80 5.27
N PHE A 176 -60.56 30.67 4.24
CA PHE A 176 -60.28 30.23 2.87
C PHE A 176 -58.90 29.56 2.75
N VAL A 177 -57.83 30.21 3.22
CA VAL A 177 -56.47 29.63 3.17
C VAL A 177 -56.39 28.34 3.99
N SER A 178 -57.11 28.26 5.12
CA SER A 178 -57.22 27.02 5.91
C SER A 178 -57.99 25.90 5.20
N SER A 179 -58.92 26.21 4.30
CA SER A 179 -59.68 25.23 3.51
C SER A 179 -58.94 24.77 2.25
N VAL A 180 -58.12 25.64 1.65
CA VAL A 180 -57.35 25.34 0.43
C VAL A 180 -56.12 24.49 0.74
N ILE A 181 -55.52 24.63 1.93
CA ILE A 181 -54.33 23.87 2.31
C ILE A 181 -54.74 22.49 2.86
N PRO A 182 -54.37 21.38 2.19
CA PRO A 182 -54.82 20.05 2.58
C PRO A 182 -54.22 19.59 3.92
N PRO A 183 -54.96 18.76 4.69
CA PRO A 183 -54.50 18.21 5.97
C PRO A 183 -53.24 17.34 5.79
N GLY A 184 -52.59 16.98 6.90
CA GLY A 184 -51.25 16.40 6.93
C GLY A 184 -50.98 15.26 5.93
N GLY A 185 -51.94 14.34 5.76
CA GLY A 185 -51.83 13.16 4.90
C GLY A 185 -51.88 13.38 3.38
N GLU A 186 -52.53 14.45 2.89
CA GLU A 186 -52.74 14.67 1.43
C GLU A 186 -51.64 15.54 0.80
N GLU A 187 -51.17 15.22 -0.40
CA GLU A 187 -50.19 16.06 -1.12
C GLU A 187 -50.83 17.32 -1.73
N LEU A 188 -50.03 18.37 -1.95
CA LEU A 188 -50.46 19.56 -2.69
C LEU A 188 -50.74 19.19 -4.16
N LYS A 189 -51.74 19.83 -4.76
CA LYS A 189 -52.19 19.62 -6.15
C LYS A 189 -51.50 20.57 -7.14
N GLY A 190 -50.97 21.69 -6.64
CA GLY A 190 -50.18 22.68 -7.37
C GLY A 190 -50.96 23.91 -7.83
N ASP A 191 -52.27 23.94 -7.59
CA ASP A 191 -53.18 25.04 -7.94
C ASP A 191 -53.62 25.87 -6.72
N GLU A 192 -53.26 25.45 -5.49
CA GLU A 192 -53.56 26.13 -4.24
C GLU A 192 -53.05 27.58 -4.22
N VAL A 193 -51.84 27.80 -4.74
CA VAL A 193 -51.20 29.11 -4.83
C VAL A 193 -52.04 30.06 -5.69
N ASP A 194 -52.44 29.63 -6.88
CA ASP A 194 -53.21 30.45 -7.82
C ASP A 194 -54.60 30.78 -7.26
N ARG A 195 -55.24 29.83 -6.57
CA ARG A 195 -56.51 30.06 -5.86
C ARG A 195 -56.36 31.13 -4.78
N ILE A 196 -55.31 31.04 -3.96
CA ILE A 196 -55.04 31.99 -2.86
C ILE A 196 -54.68 33.37 -3.39
N VAL A 197 -53.85 33.48 -4.43
CA VAL A 197 -53.50 34.77 -5.05
C VAL A 197 -54.73 35.44 -5.67
N LYS A 198 -55.57 34.69 -6.41
CA LYS A 198 -56.82 35.21 -6.99
C LYS A 198 -57.76 35.74 -5.90
N PHE A 199 -57.93 34.99 -4.81
CA PHE A 199 -58.82 35.39 -3.71
C PHE A 199 -58.28 36.55 -2.87
N LYS A 200 -56.97 36.61 -2.60
CA LYS A 200 -56.31 37.77 -1.98
C LYS A 200 -56.59 39.04 -2.78
N ASN A 201 -56.49 38.94 -4.11
CA ASN A 201 -56.72 40.05 -5.03
C ASN A 201 -58.21 40.45 -5.11
N SER A 202 -59.16 39.52 -5.04
CA SER A 202 -60.60 39.84 -5.04
C SER A 202 -61.05 40.48 -3.71
N LEU A 203 -60.46 40.06 -2.58
CA LEU A 203 -60.65 40.74 -1.29
C LEU A 203 -60.04 42.15 -1.26
N GLY A 204 -59.06 42.43 -2.12
CA GLY A 204 -58.29 43.67 -2.10
C GLY A 204 -57.44 43.80 -0.83
N LEU A 205 -56.90 42.68 -0.33
CA LEU A 205 -56.11 42.61 0.89
C LEU A 205 -54.62 42.86 0.62
N ASP A 206 -54.01 43.77 1.38
CA ASP A 206 -52.58 44.09 1.24
C ASP A 206 -51.67 42.94 1.74
N ASP A 207 -50.50 42.78 1.10
CA ASP A 207 -49.51 41.75 1.45
C ASP A 207 -49.12 41.67 2.95
N PRO A 208 -48.86 42.77 3.70
CA PRO A 208 -48.58 42.67 5.14
C PRO A 208 -49.76 42.10 5.94
N ASP A 209 -50.99 42.38 5.56
CA ASP A 209 -52.18 41.92 6.27
C ASP A 209 -52.45 40.44 5.97
N ALA A 210 -52.36 40.06 4.69
CA ALA A 210 -52.40 38.67 4.26
C ALA A 210 -51.28 37.84 4.91
N ALA A 211 -50.06 38.37 5.03
CA ALA A 211 -48.96 37.72 5.75
C ALA A 211 -49.25 37.55 7.26
N SER A 212 -49.95 38.52 7.87
CA SER A 212 -50.39 38.41 9.28
C SER A 212 -51.41 37.28 9.50
N VAL A 213 -52.30 37.03 8.53
CA VAL A 213 -53.23 35.89 8.55
C VAL A 213 -52.50 34.56 8.38
N HIS A 214 -51.53 34.48 7.47
CA HIS A 214 -50.71 33.25 7.32
C HIS A 214 -49.90 32.95 8.59
N MET A 215 -49.43 33.97 9.31
CA MET A 215 -48.84 33.81 10.66
C MET A 215 -49.84 33.21 11.67
N GLU A 216 -51.13 33.52 11.58
CA GLU A 216 -52.17 33.03 12.50
C GLU A 216 -52.57 31.59 12.23
N ILE A 217 -52.70 31.22 10.97
CA ILE A 217 -52.86 29.82 10.56
C ILE A 217 -51.63 29.01 11.02
N GLY A 218 -50.43 29.57 10.87
CA GLY A 218 -49.19 29.00 11.42
C GLY A 218 -49.25 28.82 12.96
N ARG A 219 -49.75 29.81 13.71
CA ARG A 219 -49.97 29.73 15.16
C ARG A 219 -51.00 28.67 15.54
N LYS A 220 -52.05 28.48 14.74
CA LYS A 220 -53.09 27.46 14.94
C LYS A 220 -52.51 26.06 14.73
N LEU A 221 -51.86 25.80 13.60
CA LEU A 221 -51.22 24.50 13.30
C LEU A 221 -50.11 24.16 14.30
N PHE A 222 -49.27 25.12 14.67
CA PHE A 222 -48.20 24.90 15.65
C PHE A 222 -48.75 24.60 17.06
N ARG A 223 -49.90 25.18 17.43
CA ARG A 223 -50.57 24.84 18.70
C ARG A 223 -51.20 23.45 18.63
N GLN A 224 -51.93 23.14 17.56
CA GLN A 224 -52.53 21.82 17.36
C GLN A 224 -51.48 20.70 17.40
N ARG A 225 -50.29 20.94 16.83
CA ARG A 225 -49.14 20.05 16.94
C ARG A 225 -48.70 19.77 18.39
N LEU A 226 -48.76 20.75 19.29
CA LEU A 226 -48.44 20.59 20.72
C LEU A 226 -49.57 19.95 21.53
N GLU A 227 -50.80 20.00 21.03
CA GLU A 227 -52.00 19.41 21.64
C GLU A 227 -52.18 17.92 21.24
N VAL A 228 -51.68 17.54 20.06
CA VAL A 228 -51.68 16.15 19.57
C VAL A 228 -50.52 15.36 20.19
N GLY A 229 -50.82 14.57 21.21
CA GLY A 229 -49.84 13.76 21.94
C GLY A 229 -49.36 12.47 21.25
N ASP A 230 -49.73 12.25 19.99
CA ASP A 230 -49.37 11.05 19.22
C ASP A 230 -48.32 11.35 18.13
N ARG A 231 -47.44 10.38 17.85
CA ARG A 231 -46.29 10.54 16.96
C ARG A 231 -46.69 10.69 15.50
N GLU A 232 -47.72 9.99 15.03
CA GLU A 232 -48.17 10.11 13.64
C GLU A 232 -48.86 11.46 13.41
N GLY A 233 -49.72 11.87 14.35
CA GLY A 233 -50.35 13.18 14.33
C GLY A 233 -49.36 14.35 14.43
N ASP A 234 -48.26 14.24 15.19
CA ASP A 234 -47.17 15.23 15.18
C ASP A 234 -46.53 15.38 13.79
N VAL A 235 -46.33 14.27 13.07
CA VAL A 235 -45.79 14.25 11.70
C VAL A 235 -46.77 14.85 10.71
N GLU A 236 -48.06 14.53 10.80
CA GLU A 236 -49.11 15.11 9.97
C GLU A 236 -49.23 16.63 10.15
N GLN A 237 -49.34 17.11 11.39
CA GLN A 237 -49.42 18.54 11.67
C GLN A 237 -48.14 19.28 11.26
N ARG A 238 -46.98 18.65 11.41
CA ARG A 238 -45.70 19.18 10.89
C ARG A 238 -45.69 19.25 9.37
N ARG A 239 -46.23 18.26 8.64
CA ARG A 239 -46.38 18.31 7.17
C ARG A 239 -47.35 19.40 6.74
N ALA A 240 -48.50 19.55 7.40
CA ALA A 240 -49.45 20.64 7.12
C ALA A 240 -48.79 22.02 7.32
N PHE A 241 -48.04 22.20 8.41
CA PHE A 241 -47.26 23.42 8.65
C PHE A 241 -46.18 23.67 7.58
N GLN A 242 -45.47 22.63 7.12
CA GLN A 242 -44.51 22.73 6.01
C GLN A 242 -45.18 23.13 4.67
N LYS A 243 -46.38 22.61 4.38
CA LYS A 243 -47.16 23.01 3.18
C LYS A 243 -47.54 24.49 3.26
N LEU A 244 -48.02 24.95 4.42
CA LEU A 244 -48.33 26.36 4.64
C LEU A 244 -47.08 27.26 4.45
N ILE A 245 -45.91 26.87 4.96
CA ILE A 245 -44.65 27.60 4.69
C ILE A 245 -44.40 27.73 3.19
N TYR A 246 -44.46 26.62 2.45
CA TYR A 246 -44.20 26.57 1.02
C TYR A 246 -45.20 27.43 0.22
N VAL A 247 -46.49 27.25 0.45
CA VAL A 247 -47.56 28.03 -0.21
C VAL A 247 -47.40 29.52 0.09
N SER A 248 -47.18 29.90 1.36
CA SER A 248 -46.95 31.30 1.74
C SER A 248 -45.75 31.91 1.01
N ASN A 249 -44.65 31.18 0.92
CA ASN A 249 -43.42 31.66 0.29
C ASN A 249 -43.59 31.90 -1.23
N ILE A 250 -44.46 31.14 -1.91
CA ILE A 250 -44.78 31.39 -3.33
C ILE A 250 -45.82 32.50 -3.49
N VAL A 251 -46.89 32.51 -2.66
CA VAL A 251 -47.96 33.54 -2.69
C VAL A 251 -47.43 34.96 -2.50
N PHE A 252 -46.43 35.15 -1.63
CA PHE A 252 -45.82 36.46 -1.36
C PHE A 252 -44.55 36.74 -2.17
N GLY A 253 -43.92 35.73 -2.77
CA GLY A 253 -42.75 35.91 -3.64
C GLY A 253 -41.64 36.73 -2.97
N ASP A 254 -41.35 37.92 -3.50
CA ASP A 254 -40.30 38.82 -3.00
C ASP A 254 -40.75 39.60 -1.74
N ALA A 255 -42.07 39.72 -1.51
CA ALA A 255 -42.66 40.23 -0.28
C ALA A 255 -42.63 39.19 0.88
N SER A 256 -42.02 38.02 0.67
CA SER A 256 -41.78 37.01 1.71
C SER A 256 -40.94 37.52 2.91
N SER A 257 -40.32 38.70 2.81
CA SER A 257 -39.74 39.42 3.96
C SER A 257 -40.75 39.66 5.10
N PHE A 258 -42.06 39.80 4.80
CA PHE A 258 -43.10 39.89 5.82
C PHE A 258 -43.27 38.58 6.63
N LEU A 259 -42.71 37.47 6.15
CA LEU A 259 -42.66 36.18 6.84
C LEU A 259 -41.38 35.99 7.70
N LEU A 260 -40.47 36.96 7.78
CA LEU A 260 -39.33 36.91 8.72
C LEU A 260 -39.72 36.63 10.20
N PRO A 261 -40.88 37.09 10.73
CA PRO A 261 -41.32 36.74 12.08
C PRO A 261 -41.52 35.23 12.33
N TRP A 262 -41.72 34.41 11.31
CA TRP A 262 -41.87 32.95 11.44
C TRP A 262 -40.69 32.32 12.18
N LYS A 263 -39.46 32.76 11.85
CA LYS A 263 -38.20 32.28 12.47
C LYS A 263 -38.23 32.47 13.99
N ARG A 264 -38.68 33.64 14.46
CA ARG A 264 -38.73 34.02 15.89
C ARG A 264 -39.90 33.38 16.63
N VAL A 265 -41.08 33.34 16.01
CA VAL A 265 -42.32 32.88 16.66
C VAL A 265 -42.37 31.36 16.80
N PHE A 266 -41.90 30.60 15.80
CA PHE A 266 -41.99 29.14 15.77
C PHE A 266 -40.69 28.42 16.15
N LYS A 267 -39.60 29.16 16.41
CA LYS A 267 -38.24 28.63 16.65
C LYS A 267 -37.73 27.71 15.53
N VAL A 268 -38.13 27.99 14.29
CA VAL A 268 -37.76 27.24 13.09
C VAL A 268 -36.47 27.82 12.52
N THR A 269 -35.51 26.95 12.18
CA THR A 269 -34.23 27.36 11.56
C THR A 269 -34.39 27.67 10.08
N GLU A 270 -33.51 28.49 9.51
CA GLU A 270 -33.42 28.79 8.07
C GLU A 270 -33.44 27.50 7.23
N SER A 271 -32.58 26.54 7.58
CA SER A 271 -32.48 25.22 6.97
C SER A 271 -33.78 24.40 7.03
N GLN A 272 -34.62 24.58 8.06
CA GLN A 272 -35.91 23.88 8.14
C GLN A 272 -36.98 24.51 7.24
N VAL A 273 -36.91 25.83 7.00
CA VAL A 273 -37.75 26.51 6.01
C VAL A 273 -37.34 26.10 4.59
N GLU A 274 -36.05 26.09 4.30
CA GLU A 274 -35.52 25.62 3.01
C GLU A 274 -35.88 24.16 2.72
N VAL A 275 -35.75 23.26 3.71
CA VAL A 275 -36.18 21.86 3.59
C VAL A 275 -37.70 21.77 3.36
N ALA A 276 -38.51 22.57 4.07
CA ALA A 276 -39.96 22.59 3.85
C ALA A 276 -40.35 23.04 2.43
N ILE A 277 -39.61 24.00 1.85
CA ILE A 277 -39.81 24.45 0.48
C ILE A 277 -39.37 23.38 -0.51
N ARG A 278 -38.17 22.83 -0.32
CA ARG A 278 -37.56 21.78 -1.15
C ARG A 278 -38.44 20.54 -1.24
N ASP A 279 -38.82 19.98 -0.10
CA ASP A 279 -39.59 18.75 -0.01
C ASP A 279 -40.94 18.84 -0.72
N ASN A 280 -41.65 19.97 -0.59
CA ASN A 280 -42.96 20.15 -1.23
C ASN A 280 -42.83 20.42 -2.73
N ALA A 281 -41.84 21.19 -3.16
CA ALA A 281 -41.51 21.36 -4.58
C ALA A 281 -41.12 20.03 -5.24
N GLN A 282 -40.33 19.20 -4.55
CA GLN A 282 -39.96 17.86 -5.01
C GLN A 282 -41.18 16.94 -5.17
N ARG A 283 -42.11 16.91 -4.19
CA ARG A 283 -43.34 16.10 -4.28
C ARG A 283 -44.23 16.53 -5.44
N LEU A 284 -44.45 17.83 -5.63
CA LEU A 284 -45.22 18.37 -6.75
C LEU A 284 -44.61 18.01 -8.11
N TYR A 285 -43.29 18.20 -8.26
CA TYR A 285 -42.58 17.85 -9.48
C TYR A 285 -42.60 16.33 -9.73
N ALA A 286 -42.39 15.51 -8.70
CA ALA A 286 -42.45 14.05 -8.79
C ALA A 286 -43.87 13.55 -9.13
N SER A 287 -44.93 14.20 -8.64
CA SER A 287 -46.32 13.90 -8.99
C SER A 287 -46.57 14.16 -10.49
N LYS A 288 -46.06 15.27 -11.03
CA LYS A 288 -46.12 15.55 -12.46
C LYS A 288 -45.26 14.59 -13.28
N LEU A 289 -44.06 14.21 -12.83
CA LEU A 289 -43.22 13.20 -13.47
C LEU A 289 -43.93 11.83 -13.59
N LYS A 290 -44.67 11.38 -12.56
CA LYS A 290 -45.46 10.13 -12.62
C LYS A 290 -46.47 10.10 -13.77
N SER A 291 -46.96 11.25 -14.23
CA SER A 291 -47.86 11.33 -15.40
C SER A 291 -47.14 11.20 -16.75
N VAL A 292 -45.81 11.25 -16.76
CA VAL A 292 -44.99 11.14 -17.97
C VAL A 292 -44.52 9.70 -18.15
N GLY A 293 -45.13 9.02 -19.13
CA GLY A 293 -44.75 7.68 -19.55
C GLY A 293 -43.52 7.66 -20.47
N ARG A 294 -43.44 6.63 -21.32
CA ARG A 294 -42.32 6.39 -22.24
C ARG A 294 -42.37 7.27 -23.49
N ASP A 295 -43.57 7.71 -23.87
CA ASP A 295 -43.79 8.55 -25.06
C ASP A 295 -43.53 10.02 -24.71
N PHE A 296 -42.26 10.42 -24.75
CA PHE A 296 -41.86 11.82 -24.61
C PHE A 296 -42.12 12.58 -25.90
N ASP A 297 -42.94 13.63 -25.79
CA ASP A 297 -43.06 14.68 -26.78
C ASP A 297 -42.34 15.94 -26.25
N LEU A 298 -41.82 16.77 -27.15
CA LEU A 298 -41.12 18.01 -26.81
C LEU A 298 -42.01 18.91 -25.95
N GLY A 299 -43.32 18.97 -26.23
CA GLY A 299 -44.29 19.72 -25.44
C GLY A 299 -44.39 19.24 -23.98
N LYS A 300 -44.28 17.93 -23.71
CA LYS A 300 -44.28 17.38 -22.34
C LYS A 300 -43.02 17.77 -21.57
N LEU A 301 -41.86 17.78 -22.23
CA LEU A 301 -40.59 18.20 -21.62
C LEU A 301 -40.56 19.71 -21.32
N VAL A 302 -41.17 20.53 -22.17
CA VAL A 302 -41.35 21.97 -21.90
C VAL A 302 -42.31 22.20 -20.73
N ALA A 303 -43.46 21.50 -20.68
CA ALA A 303 -44.39 21.60 -19.57
C ALA A 303 -43.78 21.17 -18.22
N LEU A 304 -42.85 20.20 -18.21
CA LEU A 304 -42.06 19.87 -17.02
C LEU A 304 -41.13 21.02 -16.60
N ARG A 305 -40.45 21.69 -17.56
CA ARG A 305 -39.59 22.85 -17.28
C ARG A 305 -40.39 24.04 -16.72
N GLU A 306 -41.60 24.28 -17.23
CA GLU A 306 -42.53 25.28 -16.71
C GLU A 306 -42.99 24.93 -15.29
N THR A 307 -43.41 23.67 -15.06
CA THR A 307 -43.75 23.14 -13.72
C THR A 307 -42.61 23.35 -12.72
N GLN A 308 -41.37 23.04 -13.12
CA GLN A 308 -40.20 23.22 -12.27
C GLN A 308 -40.01 24.68 -11.82
N ARG A 309 -40.20 25.64 -12.75
CA ARG A 309 -40.12 27.08 -12.47
C ARG A 309 -41.25 27.54 -11.54
N LEU A 310 -42.49 27.09 -11.78
CA LEU A 310 -43.64 27.39 -10.91
C LEU A 310 -43.43 26.88 -9.48
N CYS A 311 -42.90 25.66 -9.33
CA CYS A 311 -42.59 25.08 -8.02
C CYS A 311 -41.33 25.66 -7.34
N ARG A 312 -40.57 26.53 -8.02
CA ARG A 312 -39.25 27.05 -7.59
C ARG A 312 -38.24 25.95 -7.20
N LEU A 313 -38.27 24.82 -7.90
CA LEU A 313 -37.33 23.71 -7.67
C LEU A 313 -35.98 23.99 -8.35
N SER A 314 -34.85 23.74 -7.67
CA SER A 314 -33.52 23.95 -8.24
C SER A 314 -33.23 22.99 -9.41
N ASP A 315 -32.45 23.46 -10.39
CA ASP A 315 -32.12 22.70 -11.61
C ASP A 315 -31.47 21.34 -11.28
N GLU A 316 -30.59 21.28 -10.28
CA GLU A 316 -29.94 20.05 -9.80
C GLU A 316 -30.94 19.00 -9.27
N LEU A 317 -31.93 19.44 -8.47
CA LEU A 317 -32.91 18.52 -7.89
C LEU A 317 -33.93 18.07 -8.93
N ALA A 318 -34.30 18.95 -9.86
CA ALA A 318 -35.15 18.60 -10.98
C ALA A 318 -34.47 17.59 -11.92
N GLU A 319 -33.17 17.77 -12.20
CA GLU A 319 -32.35 16.84 -12.96
C GLU A 319 -32.27 15.47 -12.29
N ASN A 320 -31.97 15.41 -10.99
CA ASN A 320 -31.89 14.14 -10.26
C ASN A 320 -33.23 13.39 -10.26
N LEU A 321 -34.35 14.07 -9.99
CA LEU A 321 -35.69 13.46 -10.03
C LEU A 321 -36.08 12.99 -11.44
N PHE A 322 -35.71 13.73 -12.49
CA PHE A 322 -35.95 13.32 -13.87
C PHE A 322 -35.13 12.07 -14.23
N ARG A 323 -33.83 12.06 -13.91
CA ARG A 323 -32.94 10.90 -14.12
C ARG A 323 -33.43 9.66 -13.36
N GLU A 324 -33.87 9.80 -12.12
CA GLU A 324 -34.46 8.71 -11.34
C GLU A 324 -35.75 8.15 -11.97
N HIS A 325 -36.62 9.01 -12.48
CA HIS A 325 -37.87 8.59 -13.13
C HIS A 325 -37.60 7.84 -14.44
N VAL A 326 -36.71 8.39 -15.29
CA VAL A 326 -36.24 7.76 -16.53
C VAL A 326 -35.58 6.40 -16.23
N ARG A 327 -34.77 6.31 -15.17
CA ARG A 327 -34.18 5.03 -14.72
C ARG A 327 -35.26 4.01 -14.39
N LYS A 328 -36.25 4.37 -13.55
CA LYS A 328 -37.36 3.48 -13.16
C LYS A 328 -38.17 2.96 -14.35
N LEU A 329 -38.37 3.77 -15.40
CA LEU A 329 -39.04 3.32 -16.64
C LEU A 329 -38.23 2.24 -17.38
N VAL A 330 -36.90 2.33 -17.39
CA VAL A 330 -36.02 1.32 -18.00
C VAL A 330 -35.88 0.08 -17.09
N GLU A 331 -35.81 0.26 -15.77
CA GLU A 331 -35.80 -0.83 -14.78
C GLU A 331 -37.05 -1.72 -14.90
N GLN A 332 -38.22 -1.15 -15.23
CA GLN A 332 -39.42 -1.91 -15.55
C GLN A 332 -39.27 -2.80 -16.80
N ASN A 333 -38.69 -2.28 -17.91
CA ASN A 333 -38.43 -3.09 -19.11
C ASN A 333 -37.45 -4.22 -18.84
N ILE A 334 -36.40 -3.93 -18.07
CA ILE A 334 -35.40 -4.92 -17.66
C ILE A 334 -36.04 -5.99 -16.77
N SER A 335 -36.97 -5.61 -15.89
CA SER A 335 -37.72 -6.56 -15.07
C SER A 335 -38.60 -7.49 -15.91
N VAL A 336 -39.23 -6.96 -16.97
CA VAL A 336 -39.99 -7.77 -17.96
C VAL A 336 -39.06 -8.71 -18.73
N ALA A 337 -37.96 -8.18 -19.27
CA ALA A 337 -36.95 -8.97 -20.00
C ALA A 337 -36.34 -10.09 -19.14
N LEU A 338 -36.04 -9.82 -17.86
CA LEU A 338 -35.59 -10.83 -16.91
C LEU A 338 -36.69 -11.84 -16.55
N GLY A 339 -37.94 -11.40 -16.47
CA GLY A 339 -39.09 -12.30 -16.31
C GLY A 339 -39.17 -13.31 -17.44
N ILE A 340 -39.04 -12.86 -18.69
CA ILE A 340 -39.00 -13.71 -19.89
C ILE A 340 -37.79 -14.65 -19.84
N LEU A 341 -36.58 -14.11 -19.59
CA LEU A 341 -35.32 -14.86 -19.61
C LEU A 341 -35.19 -15.91 -18.48
N LYS A 342 -35.80 -15.63 -17.32
CA LYS A 342 -35.83 -16.55 -16.16
C LYS A 342 -37.02 -17.49 -16.19
N SER A 343 -38.09 -17.19 -16.95
CA SER A 343 -39.09 -18.18 -17.29
C SER A 343 -38.42 -19.36 -17.99
N ARG A 344 -38.92 -20.58 -17.79
CA ARG A 344 -38.19 -21.83 -18.13
C ARG A 344 -38.01 -22.10 -19.64
N THR A 345 -38.35 -21.12 -20.48
CA THR A 345 -38.45 -21.15 -21.93
C THR A 345 -37.08 -21.00 -22.60
N ARG A 346 -36.18 -21.98 -22.42
CA ARG A 346 -34.86 -22.08 -23.09
C ARG A 346 -34.93 -22.33 -24.62
N ALA A 347 -36.04 -21.99 -25.26
CA ALA A 347 -36.22 -22.09 -26.70
C ALA A 347 -35.83 -20.77 -27.38
N VAL A 348 -35.34 -20.84 -28.62
CA VAL A 348 -34.92 -19.68 -29.44
C VAL A 348 -35.91 -18.50 -29.42
N PRO A 349 -37.25 -18.68 -29.47
CA PRO A 349 -38.20 -17.58 -29.41
C PRO A 349 -38.11 -16.71 -28.14
N GLY A 350 -37.71 -17.29 -27.00
CA GLY A 350 -37.60 -16.56 -25.74
C GLY A 350 -36.43 -15.58 -25.71
N VAL A 351 -35.38 -15.80 -26.52
CA VAL A 351 -34.24 -14.87 -26.63
C VAL A 351 -34.62 -13.69 -27.53
N SER A 352 -35.34 -13.91 -28.63
CA SER A 352 -35.86 -12.84 -29.51
C SER A 352 -36.74 -11.86 -28.72
N GLN A 353 -37.68 -12.36 -27.91
CA GLN A 353 -38.56 -11.52 -27.10
C GLN A 353 -37.80 -10.70 -26.03
N VAL A 354 -36.70 -11.23 -25.50
CA VAL A 354 -35.82 -10.48 -24.60
C VAL A 354 -35.10 -9.36 -25.35
N VAL A 355 -34.64 -9.63 -26.58
CA VAL A 355 -33.97 -8.63 -27.43
C VAL A 355 -34.94 -7.52 -27.84
N GLU A 356 -36.19 -7.83 -28.20
CA GLU A 356 -37.23 -6.84 -28.51
C GLU A 356 -37.49 -5.87 -27.33
N GLU A 357 -37.47 -6.34 -26.08
CA GLU A 357 -37.59 -5.46 -24.90
C GLU A 357 -36.32 -4.61 -24.66
N LEU A 358 -35.14 -5.11 -25.02
CA LEU A 358 -33.89 -4.34 -24.95
C LEU A 358 -33.79 -3.31 -26.10
N GLU A 359 -34.29 -3.61 -27.29
CA GLU A 359 -34.40 -2.66 -28.40
C GLU A 359 -35.35 -1.50 -28.07
N LYS A 360 -36.46 -1.76 -27.35
CA LYS A 360 -37.31 -0.69 -26.79
C LYS A 360 -36.55 0.23 -25.83
N VAL A 361 -35.62 -0.31 -25.03
CA VAL A 361 -34.76 0.49 -24.14
C VAL A 361 -33.73 1.32 -24.92
N LEU A 362 -33.16 0.75 -25.99
CA LEU A 362 -32.19 1.43 -26.85
C LEU A 362 -32.84 2.58 -27.64
N ALA A 363 -33.96 2.32 -28.33
CA ALA A 363 -34.72 3.33 -29.05
C ALA A 363 -35.19 4.49 -28.13
N PHE A 364 -35.59 4.15 -26.90
CA PHE A 364 -35.93 5.14 -25.87
C PHE A 364 -34.72 6.01 -25.45
N ASN A 365 -33.55 5.39 -25.30
CA ASN A 365 -32.30 6.10 -24.99
C ASN A 365 -31.85 7.01 -26.16
N ASP A 366 -31.94 6.54 -27.41
CA ASP A 366 -31.61 7.35 -28.59
C ASP A 366 -32.53 8.57 -28.73
N LEU A 367 -33.82 8.40 -28.43
CA LEU A 367 -34.80 9.49 -28.40
C LEU A 367 -34.42 10.55 -27.35
N LEU A 368 -33.99 10.16 -26.14
CA LEU A 368 -33.48 11.08 -25.12
C LEU A 368 -32.16 11.77 -25.51
N ILE A 369 -31.27 11.07 -26.22
CA ILE A 369 -30.04 11.66 -26.77
C ILE A 369 -30.39 12.70 -27.85
N SER A 370 -31.40 12.43 -28.69
CA SER A 370 -31.83 13.38 -29.73
C SER A 370 -32.33 14.71 -29.13
N PHE A 371 -33.12 14.66 -28.05
CA PHE A 371 -33.59 15.87 -27.36
C PHE A 371 -32.47 16.63 -26.64
N LYS A 372 -31.45 15.93 -26.12
CA LYS A 372 -30.27 16.58 -25.54
C LYS A 372 -29.50 17.41 -26.57
N ASN A 373 -29.56 17.04 -27.85
CA ASN A 373 -28.86 17.72 -28.95
C ASN A 373 -29.70 18.82 -29.63
N HIS A 374 -30.90 19.12 -29.14
CA HIS A 374 -31.79 20.15 -29.70
C HIS A 374 -31.28 21.57 -29.41
N SER A 375 -31.69 22.58 -30.18
CA SER A 375 -31.29 23.98 -29.97
C SER A 375 -31.88 24.63 -28.71
N ASP A 376 -33.02 24.12 -28.23
CA ASP A 376 -33.84 24.73 -27.16
C ASP A 376 -33.64 24.11 -25.75
N ILE A 377 -32.43 23.63 -25.44
CA ILE A 377 -32.12 22.90 -24.19
C ILE A 377 -32.58 23.66 -22.92
N ASP A 378 -32.54 25.00 -22.89
CA ASP A 378 -32.96 25.77 -21.71
C ASP A 378 -34.48 25.83 -21.47
N ARG A 379 -35.27 25.50 -22.51
CA ARG A 379 -36.74 25.35 -22.44
C ARG A 379 -37.16 23.91 -22.12
N ILE A 380 -36.26 22.94 -22.27
CA ILE A 380 -36.48 21.52 -21.99
C ILE A 380 -36.24 21.22 -20.49
N ALA A 381 -36.85 20.15 -19.97
CA ALA A 381 -36.59 19.67 -18.61
C ALA A 381 -35.09 19.41 -18.37
N ARG A 382 -34.58 19.81 -17.21
CA ARG A 382 -33.19 19.51 -16.82
C ARG A 382 -33.02 18.01 -16.54
N GLY A 383 -31.85 17.47 -16.88
CA GLY A 383 -31.54 16.04 -16.76
C GLY A 383 -31.83 15.17 -17.99
N VAL A 384 -32.31 15.73 -19.10
CA VAL A 384 -32.45 15.00 -20.38
C VAL A 384 -31.07 14.59 -20.91
N GLY A 385 -30.90 13.30 -21.19
CA GLY A 385 -29.64 12.73 -21.66
C GLY A 385 -29.65 11.20 -21.66
N PRO A 386 -28.49 10.55 -21.91
CA PRO A 386 -28.39 9.11 -21.97
C PRO A 386 -28.75 8.46 -20.63
N VAL A 387 -29.47 7.33 -20.69
CA VAL A 387 -29.92 6.61 -19.51
C VAL A 387 -28.77 5.83 -18.88
N SER A 388 -28.76 5.73 -17.55
CA SER A 388 -27.88 4.80 -16.82
C SER A 388 -28.57 4.23 -15.59
N LEU A 389 -28.39 2.92 -15.40
CA LEU A 389 -28.90 2.15 -14.26
C LEU A 389 -28.05 2.29 -12.99
N VAL A 390 -26.87 2.90 -13.08
CA VAL A 390 -25.99 3.16 -11.93
C VAL A 390 -26.72 4.05 -10.93
N GLY A 391 -26.63 3.71 -9.64
CA GLY A 391 -27.44 4.29 -8.56
C GLY A 391 -28.91 3.85 -8.56
N GLY A 392 -29.24 2.75 -9.23
CA GLY A 392 -30.58 2.17 -9.34
C GLY A 392 -30.79 0.86 -8.59
N GLU A 393 -31.91 0.20 -8.86
CA GLU A 393 -32.26 -1.10 -8.29
C GLU A 393 -31.26 -2.21 -8.68
N TYR A 394 -30.66 -2.10 -9.87
CA TYR A 394 -29.74 -3.09 -10.44
C TYR A 394 -28.26 -2.88 -10.10
N ASP A 395 -27.93 -1.81 -9.36
CA ASP A 395 -26.56 -1.46 -8.95
C ASP A 395 -26.00 -2.35 -7.82
N VAL A 396 -26.81 -3.32 -7.35
CA VAL A 396 -26.41 -4.33 -6.35
C VAL A 396 -25.82 -5.53 -7.07
N ASP A 397 -24.64 -6.01 -6.66
CA ASP A 397 -23.88 -7.13 -7.26
C ASP A 397 -24.74 -8.30 -7.78
N ARG A 398 -25.71 -8.75 -6.97
CA ARG A 398 -26.61 -9.88 -7.32
C ARG A 398 -27.51 -9.61 -8.52
N LYS A 399 -27.90 -8.34 -8.74
CA LYS A 399 -28.71 -7.88 -9.88
C LYS A 399 -27.84 -7.38 -11.04
N MET A 400 -26.59 -7.02 -10.78
CA MET A 400 -25.60 -6.79 -11.85
C MET A 400 -25.35 -8.07 -12.66
N GLU A 401 -25.33 -9.25 -12.03
CA GLU A 401 -25.26 -10.53 -12.75
C GLU A 401 -26.48 -10.80 -13.65
N ASP A 402 -27.66 -10.29 -13.29
CA ASP A 402 -28.85 -10.35 -14.15
C ASP A 402 -28.70 -9.45 -15.40
N LEU A 403 -28.10 -8.26 -15.26
CA LEU A 403 -27.76 -7.39 -16.40
C LEU A 403 -26.69 -8.03 -17.30
N LYS A 404 -25.68 -8.68 -16.72
CA LYS A 404 -24.67 -9.46 -17.47
C LYS A 404 -25.31 -10.62 -18.24
N LEU A 405 -26.35 -11.26 -17.68
CA LEU A 405 -27.10 -12.31 -18.36
C LEU A 405 -27.93 -11.78 -19.55
N LEU A 406 -28.59 -10.63 -19.39
CA LEU A 406 -29.27 -9.93 -20.50
C LEU A 406 -28.29 -9.50 -21.60
N TYR A 407 -27.15 -8.93 -21.22
CA TYR A 407 -26.10 -8.54 -22.16
C TYR A 407 -25.57 -9.75 -22.93
N ARG A 408 -25.31 -10.88 -22.25
CA ARG A 408 -24.95 -12.16 -22.89
C ARG A 408 -26.04 -12.67 -23.83
N ALA A 409 -27.32 -12.51 -23.49
CA ALA A 409 -28.44 -12.91 -24.35
C ALA A 409 -28.47 -12.05 -25.64
N TYR A 410 -28.33 -10.73 -25.52
CA TYR A 410 -28.27 -9.81 -26.68
C TYR A 410 -27.05 -10.10 -27.58
N VAL A 411 -25.86 -10.33 -27.02
CA VAL A 411 -24.68 -10.76 -27.80
C VAL A 411 -24.94 -12.09 -28.53
N SER A 412 -25.65 -13.02 -27.89
CA SER A 412 -25.94 -14.33 -28.49
C SER A 412 -26.94 -14.24 -29.65
N ASP A 413 -27.92 -13.34 -29.58
CA ASP A 413 -28.83 -13.03 -30.70
C ASP A 413 -28.12 -12.28 -31.82
N ALA A 414 -27.30 -11.28 -31.49
CA ALA A 414 -26.56 -10.49 -32.46
C ALA A 414 -25.59 -11.33 -33.31
N LEU A 415 -25.22 -12.52 -32.84
CA LEU A 415 -24.39 -13.50 -33.54
C LEU A 415 -25.18 -14.70 -34.10
N SER A 416 -26.51 -14.74 -33.93
CA SER A 416 -27.37 -15.86 -34.34
C SER A 416 -27.47 -16.03 -35.86
N SER A 417 -27.39 -14.92 -36.60
CA SER A 417 -27.29 -14.86 -38.08
C SER A 417 -25.94 -15.37 -38.60
N GLY A 418 -24.98 -15.64 -37.72
CA GLY A 418 -23.62 -16.03 -38.07
C GLY A 418 -22.68 -14.87 -38.41
N ARG A 419 -23.18 -13.62 -38.41
CA ARG A 419 -22.39 -12.38 -38.62
C ARG A 419 -22.75 -11.33 -37.58
N MET A 420 -21.79 -10.52 -37.16
CA MET A 420 -22.05 -9.35 -36.31
C MET A 420 -22.40 -8.15 -37.18
N GLU A 421 -23.61 -7.60 -37.01
CA GLU A 421 -24.04 -6.38 -37.71
C GLU A 421 -23.54 -5.12 -36.99
N ASP A 422 -23.04 -4.13 -37.73
CA ASP A 422 -22.55 -2.85 -37.18
C ASP A 422 -23.58 -2.15 -36.27
N ASN A 423 -24.86 -2.18 -36.68
CA ASN A 423 -25.97 -1.63 -35.90
C ASN A 423 -26.11 -2.33 -34.53
N LYS A 424 -26.02 -3.68 -34.51
CA LYS A 424 -26.08 -4.47 -33.28
C LYS A 424 -24.81 -4.28 -32.42
N PHE A 425 -23.66 -4.02 -33.03
CA PHE A 425 -22.42 -3.67 -32.30
C PHE A 425 -22.47 -2.27 -31.68
N ALA A 426 -23.07 -1.29 -32.37
CA ALA A 426 -23.35 0.03 -31.81
C ALA A 426 -24.34 -0.07 -30.63
N ALA A 427 -25.43 -0.83 -30.81
CA ALA A 427 -26.40 -1.13 -29.77
C ALA A 427 -25.78 -1.83 -28.54
N LEU A 428 -24.86 -2.78 -28.73
CA LEU A 428 -24.10 -3.39 -27.64
C LEU A 428 -23.30 -2.36 -26.83
N ASN A 429 -22.65 -1.41 -27.51
CA ASN A 429 -21.90 -0.35 -26.85
C ASN A 429 -22.81 0.63 -26.08
N GLN A 430 -23.99 0.93 -26.60
CA GLN A 430 -25.01 1.70 -25.87
C GLN A 430 -25.54 0.91 -24.67
N LEU A 431 -25.90 -0.36 -24.84
CA LEU A 431 -26.44 -1.23 -23.79
C LEU A 431 -25.47 -1.39 -22.62
N LYS A 432 -24.17 -1.56 -22.92
CA LYS A 432 -23.07 -1.52 -21.94
C LYS A 432 -23.09 -0.24 -21.10
N ASN A 433 -23.27 0.92 -21.73
CA ASN A 433 -23.31 2.22 -21.04
C ASN A 433 -24.59 2.37 -20.20
N ILE A 434 -25.74 1.92 -20.70
CA ILE A 434 -27.02 1.95 -19.99
C ILE A 434 -26.95 1.05 -18.75
N PHE A 435 -26.43 -0.17 -18.90
CA PHE A 435 -26.27 -1.13 -17.80
C PHE A 435 -25.15 -0.75 -16.81
N GLY A 436 -24.25 0.18 -17.18
CA GLY A 436 -23.09 0.55 -16.35
C GLY A 436 -22.00 -0.53 -16.29
N LEU A 437 -21.99 -1.48 -17.24
CA LEU A 437 -21.03 -2.58 -17.24
C LEU A 437 -19.60 -2.07 -17.45
N GLY A 438 -18.68 -2.53 -16.61
CA GLY A 438 -17.26 -2.21 -16.76
C GLY A 438 -16.72 -2.69 -18.10
N LYS A 439 -15.87 -1.88 -18.76
CA LYS A 439 -15.28 -2.20 -20.09
C LYS A 439 -14.76 -3.65 -20.16
N ARG A 440 -13.96 -4.06 -19.16
CA ARG A 440 -13.40 -5.42 -19.04
C ARG A 440 -14.46 -6.52 -18.90
N GLU A 441 -15.57 -6.26 -18.21
CA GLU A 441 -16.64 -7.26 -18.02
C GLU A 441 -17.45 -7.46 -19.31
N ALA A 442 -17.82 -6.36 -19.97
CA ALA A 442 -18.52 -6.39 -21.25
C ALA A 442 -17.67 -7.05 -22.34
N GLU A 443 -16.36 -6.74 -22.40
CA GLU A 443 -15.40 -7.38 -23.29
C GLU A 443 -15.23 -8.88 -22.98
N ALA A 444 -15.18 -9.29 -21.71
CA ALA A 444 -15.10 -10.70 -21.33
C ALA A 444 -16.36 -11.49 -21.73
N ILE A 445 -17.56 -10.92 -21.58
CA ILE A 445 -18.81 -11.56 -22.02
C ILE A 445 -18.86 -11.64 -23.55
N LEU A 446 -18.50 -10.57 -24.25
CA LEU A 446 -18.42 -10.56 -25.72
C LEU A 446 -17.43 -11.61 -26.22
N LEU A 447 -16.25 -11.70 -25.61
CA LEU A 447 -15.22 -12.68 -25.96
C LEU A 447 -15.66 -14.12 -25.68
N ASP A 448 -16.32 -14.39 -24.55
CA ASP A 448 -16.85 -15.72 -24.21
C ASP A 448 -17.89 -16.22 -25.23
N VAL A 449 -18.81 -15.35 -25.65
CA VAL A 449 -19.84 -15.71 -26.64
C VAL A 449 -19.24 -15.82 -28.05
N THR A 450 -18.45 -14.83 -28.50
CA THR A 450 -17.80 -14.87 -29.83
C THR A 450 -16.86 -16.07 -29.96
N THR A 451 -16.09 -16.43 -28.93
CA THR A 451 -15.24 -17.64 -28.92
C THR A 451 -16.06 -18.92 -29.13
N LYS A 452 -17.24 -19.03 -28.49
CA LYS A 452 -18.14 -20.18 -28.65
C LYS A 452 -18.76 -20.24 -30.05
N VAL A 453 -19.19 -19.10 -30.59
CA VAL A 453 -19.74 -18.99 -31.95
C VAL A 453 -18.65 -19.29 -32.99
N TYR A 454 -17.46 -18.71 -32.85
CA TYR A 454 -16.29 -18.96 -33.69
C TYR A 454 -15.92 -20.45 -33.71
N ARG A 455 -15.77 -21.09 -32.54
CA ARG A 455 -15.48 -22.54 -32.45
C ARG A 455 -16.57 -23.39 -33.10
N LYS A 456 -17.85 -23.04 -32.92
CA LYS A 456 -18.97 -23.75 -33.55
C LYS A 456 -18.93 -23.60 -35.08
N ARG A 457 -18.74 -22.38 -35.58
CA ARG A 457 -18.70 -22.08 -37.02
C ARG A 457 -17.48 -22.70 -37.68
N LEU A 458 -16.29 -22.58 -37.07
CA LEU A 458 -15.09 -23.28 -37.51
C LEU A 458 -15.32 -24.79 -37.61
N GLY A 459 -15.89 -25.42 -36.58
CA GLY A 459 -16.28 -26.84 -36.60
C GLY A 459 -17.22 -27.19 -37.76
N GLN A 460 -18.21 -26.35 -38.05
CA GLN A 460 -19.12 -26.52 -39.20
C GLN A 460 -18.38 -26.39 -40.55
N THR A 461 -17.48 -25.41 -40.72
CA THR A 461 -16.69 -25.25 -41.96
C THR A 461 -15.66 -26.36 -42.18
N VAL A 462 -15.17 -26.98 -41.11
CA VAL A 462 -14.32 -28.18 -41.14
C VAL A 462 -15.15 -29.42 -41.51
N SER A 463 -16.32 -29.62 -40.90
CA SER A 463 -17.18 -30.78 -41.17
C SER A 463 -17.86 -30.76 -42.55
N SER A 464 -18.10 -29.59 -43.13
CA SER A 464 -18.66 -29.41 -44.48
C SER A 464 -17.60 -29.49 -45.59
N GLY A 465 -16.31 -29.39 -45.26
CA GLY A 465 -15.21 -29.36 -46.22
C GLY A 465 -14.98 -28.00 -46.91
N GLU A 466 -15.80 -26.98 -46.63
CA GLU A 466 -15.67 -25.63 -47.20
C GLU A 466 -14.27 -25.03 -46.99
N LEU A 467 -13.71 -25.19 -45.77
CA LEU A 467 -12.36 -24.71 -45.44
C LEU A 467 -11.24 -25.44 -46.21
N GLU A 468 -11.46 -26.70 -46.59
CA GLU A 468 -10.49 -27.48 -47.38
C GLU A 468 -10.50 -27.03 -48.85
N MET A 469 -11.70 -26.79 -49.39
CA MET A 469 -11.92 -26.35 -50.78
C MET A 469 -11.52 -24.89 -51.04
N ALA A 470 -11.44 -24.05 -50.01
CA ALA A 470 -11.06 -22.63 -50.16
C ALA A 470 -9.65 -22.44 -50.75
N GLU A 471 -9.52 -21.57 -51.76
CA GLU A 471 -8.26 -21.27 -52.45
C GLU A 471 -7.17 -20.78 -51.47
N SER A 472 -7.54 -19.92 -50.52
CA SER A 472 -6.66 -19.46 -49.43
C SER A 472 -7.33 -19.70 -48.07
N LYS A 473 -6.78 -20.65 -47.30
CA LYS A 473 -7.26 -20.96 -45.94
C LYS A 473 -7.08 -19.78 -44.98
N ALA A 474 -5.97 -19.05 -45.11
CA ALA A 474 -5.71 -17.85 -44.31
C ALA A 474 -6.73 -16.74 -44.59
N ALA A 475 -7.08 -16.48 -45.86
CA ALA A 475 -8.09 -15.48 -46.20
C ALA A 475 -9.49 -15.89 -45.73
N PHE A 476 -9.84 -17.18 -45.81
CA PHE A 476 -11.10 -17.70 -45.29
C PHE A 476 -11.20 -17.52 -43.76
N LEU A 477 -10.13 -17.84 -43.02
CA LEU A 477 -10.09 -17.65 -41.56
C LEU A 477 -10.12 -16.16 -41.18
N GLN A 478 -9.46 -15.28 -41.93
CA GLN A 478 -9.55 -13.84 -41.71
C GLN A 478 -10.98 -13.33 -41.93
N ASN A 479 -11.62 -13.69 -43.05
CA ASN A 479 -13.02 -13.34 -43.32
C ASN A 479 -13.97 -13.87 -42.23
N LEU A 480 -13.69 -15.06 -41.68
CA LEU A 480 -14.45 -15.63 -40.56
C LEU A 480 -14.26 -14.84 -39.25
N CYS A 481 -13.06 -14.30 -39.01
CA CYS A 481 -12.82 -13.37 -37.90
C CYS A 481 -13.54 -12.03 -38.13
N ASP A 482 -13.42 -11.44 -39.33
CA ASP A 482 -14.02 -10.15 -39.68
C ASP A 482 -15.55 -10.20 -39.60
N GLU A 483 -16.20 -11.24 -40.15
CA GLU A 483 -17.65 -11.44 -40.06
C GLU A 483 -18.17 -11.59 -38.63
N LEU A 484 -17.33 -12.00 -37.68
CA LEU A 484 -17.68 -12.17 -36.27
C LEU A 484 -17.13 -11.06 -35.37
N CYS A 485 -16.46 -10.05 -35.94
CA CYS A 485 -15.66 -9.05 -35.23
C CYS A 485 -14.73 -9.66 -34.16
N PHE A 486 -14.12 -10.81 -34.50
CA PHE A 486 -13.29 -11.59 -33.60
C PHE A 486 -11.80 -11.26 -33.77
N ASP A 487 -11.06 -11.27 -32.67
CA ASP A 487 -9.65 -10.92 -32.60
C ASP A 487 -8.76 -11.98 -33.28
N PRO A 488 -8.03 -11.65 -34.37
CA PRO A 488 -7.18 -12.61 -35.08
C PRO A 488 -6.09 -13.23 -34.20
N GLN A 489 -5.61 -12.53 -33.16
CA GLN A 489 -4.61 -13.09 -32.26
C GLN A 489 -5.21 -14.23 -31.42
N LYS A 490 -6.41 -14.01 -30.86
CA LYS A 490 -7.14 -15.03 -30.11
C LYS A 490 -7.66 -16.16 -31.00
N ALA A 491 -7.91 -15.89 -32.28
CA ALA A 491 -8.17 -16.94 -33.26
C ALA A 491 -6.96 -17.88 -33.39
N SER A 492 -5.74 -17.33 -33.48
CA SER A 492 -4.51 -18.13 -33.52
C SER A 492 -4.25 -18.93 -32.24
N GLU A 493 -4.52 -18.35 -31.05
CA GLU A 493 -4.47 -19.08 -29.77
C GLU A 493 -5.47 -20.25 -29.74
N LEU A 494 -6.69 -20.04 -30.26
CA LEU A 494 -7.69 -21.11 -30.37
C LEU A 494 -7.30 -22.18 -31.38
N HIS A 495 -6.63 -21.83 -32.49
CA HIS A 495 -6.11 -22.79 -33.46
C HIS A 495 -4.99 -23.65 -32.85
N GLU A 496 -4.10 -23.03 -32.09
CA GLU A 496 -3.05 -23.70 -31.33
C GLU A 496 -3.63 -24.63 -30.25
N GLU A 497 -4.66 -24.20 -29.52
CA GLU A 497 -5.36 -25.01 -28.52
C GLU A 497 -6.08 -26.22 -29.17
N ILE A 498 -6.75 -26.03 -30.30
CA ILE A 498 -7.38 -27.12 -31.08
C ILE A 498 -6.31 -28.11 -31.57
N TYR A 499 -5.16 -27.62 -32.04
CA TYR A 499 -4.03 -28.45 -32.44
C TYR A 499 -3.45 -29.25 -31.25
N ARG A 500 -3.23 -28.59 -30.09
CA ARG A 500 -2.78 -29.26 -28.85
C ARG A 500 -3.74 -30.35 -28.40
N GLN A 501 -5.04 -30.08 -28.38
CA GLN A 501 -6.06 -31.07 -28.02
C GLN A 501 -6.06 -32.26 -28.98
N LYS A 502 -5.89 -32.03 -30.29
CA LYS A 502 -5.79 -33.13 -31.26
C LYS A 502 -4.49 -33.92 -31.09
N LEU A 503 -3.37 -33.25 -30.84
CA LEU A 503 -2.09 -33.91 -30.56
C LEU A 503 -2.17 -34.79 -29.30
N GLN A 504 -2.77 -34.30 -28.21
CA GLN A 504 -3.01 -35.09 -27.00
C GLN A 504 -3.86 -36.35 -27.28
N GLN A 505 -4.92 -36.23 -28.09
CA GLN A 505 -5.73 -37.39 -28.51
C GLN A 505 -4.92 -38.40 -29.32
N CYS A 506 -4.09 -37.94 -30.26
CA CYS A 506 -3.24 -38.81 -31.09
C CYS A 506 -2.11 -39.49 -30.29
N VAL A 507 -1.58 -38.81 -29.26
CA VAL A 507 -0.48 -39.30 -28.39
C VAL A 507 -0.98 -40.21 -27.25
N ALA A 508 -2.29 -40.27 -27.00
CA ALA A 508 -2.87 -41.08 -25.91
C ALA A 508 -2.53 -42.60 -25.99
N GLY A 509 -2.23 -43.12 -27.18
CA GLY A 509 -1.75 -44.50 -27.37
C GLY A 509 -0.27 -44.73 -27.08
N GLY A 510 0.49 -43.69 -26.74
CA GLY A 510 1.95 -43.73 -26.54
C GLY A 510 2.80 -43.63 -27.81
N GLU A 511 2.18 -43.58 -28.99
CA GLU A 511 2.84 -43.50 -30.30
C GLU A 511 2.04 -42.63 -31.28
N LEU A 512 2.75 -41.96 -32.20
CA LEU A 512 2.19 -41.23 -33.32
C LEU A 512 2.28 -42.08 -34.60
N SER A 513 1.17 -42.74 -34.94
CA SER A 513 1.03 -43.43 -36.23
C SER A 513 1.11 -42.45 -37.41
N ASP A 514 1.49 -42.97 -38.58
CA ASP A 514 1.61 -42.18 -39.80
C ASP A 514 0.28 -41.52 -40.21
N GLU A 515 -0.85 -42.20 -39.95
CA GLU A 515 -2.20 -41.67 -40.11
C GLU A 515 -2.48 -40.48 -39.17
N ASN A 516 -2.08 -40.59 -37.90
CA ASN A 516 -2.20 -39.50 -36.93
C ASN A 516 -1.35 -38.29 -37.34
N VAL A 517 -0.13 -38.52 -37.85
CA VAL A 517 0.74 -37.45 -38.36
C VAL A 517 0.15 -36.79 -39.61
N ALA A 518 -0.41 -37.56 -40.55
CA ALA A 518 -1.10 -37.02 -41.71
C ALA A 518 -2.32 -36.18 -41.30
N ALA A 519 -3.10 -36.63 -40.31
CA ALA A 519 -4.25 -35.88 -39.77
C ALA A 519 -3.82 -34.58 -39.06
N LEU A 520 -2.72 -34.60 -38.30
CA LEU A 520 -2.16 -33.40 -37.65
C LEU A 520 -1.60 -32.40 -38.67
N LEU A 521 -0.90 -32.87 -39.70
CA LEU A 521 -0.43 -32.03 -40.81
C LEU A 521 -1.60 -31.40 -41.57
N LYS A 522 -2.67 -32.18 -41.85
CA LYS A 522 -3.90 -31.66 -42.45
C LYS A 522 -4.52 -30.56 -41.59
N LEU A 523 -4.70 -30.82 -40.29
CA LEU A 523 -5.27 -29.85 -39.34
C LEU A 523 -4.43 -28.56 -39.26
N ARG A 524 -3.11 -28.69 -39.20
CA ARG A 524 -2.18 -27.55 -39.21
C ARG A 524 -2.35 -26.67 -40.45
N VAL A 525 -2.45 -27.28 -41.64
CA VAL A 525 -2.64 -26.56 -42.92
C VAL A 525 -4.01 -25.88 -42.97
N MET A 526 -5.06 -26.53 -42.46
CA MET A 526 -6.41 -25.96 -42.42
C MET A 526 -6.51 -24.77 -41.46
N LEU A 527 -5.85 -24.83 -40.31
CA LEU A 527 -5.88 -23.79 -39.27
C LEU A 527 -4.72 -22.77 -39.39
N CYS A 528 -3.87 -22.89 -40.40
CA CYS A 528 -2.71 -22.04 -40.66
C CYS A 528 -1.71 -21.91 -39.47
N VAL A 529 -1.53 -22.98 -38.68
CA VAL A 529 -0.68 -22.94 -37.48
C VAL A 529 0.83 -22.91 -37.84
N PRO A 530 1.63 -21.96 -37.30
CA PRO A 530 3.07 -21.87 -37.59
C PRO A 530 3.86 -23.13 -37.21
N GLN A 531 4.95 -23.42 -37.94
CA GLN A 531 5.84 -24.56 -37.65
C GLN A 531 6.40 -24.50 -36.23
N GLN A 532 6.89 -23.33 -35.80
CA GLN A 532 7.49 -23.12 -34.49
C GLN A 532 6.50 -23.43 -33.34
N THR A 533 5.24 -23.01 -33.50
CA THR A 533 4.16 -23.29 -32.55
C THR A 533 3.86 -24.80 -32.47
N VAL A 534 3.86 -25.49 -33.61
CA VAL A 534 3.70 -26.95 -33.67
C VAL A 534 4.87 -27.67 -33.01
N GLU A 535 6.11 -27.25 -33.28
CA GLU A 535 7.32 -27.84 -32.67
C GLU A 535 7.36 -27.63 -31.16
N ALA A 536 6.99 -26.45 -30.66
CA ALA A 536 6.85 -26.18 -29.23
C ALA A 536 5.77 -27.06 -28.60
N ALA A 537 4.56 -27.11 -29.16
CA ALA A 537 3.48 -27.96 -28.67
C ALA A 537 3.85 -29.45 -28.69
N HIS A 538 4.63 -29.89 -29.67
CA HIS A 538 5.12 -31.27 -29.79
C HIS A 538 6.23 -31.57 -28.77
N ALA A 539 7.20 -30.67 -28.59
CA ALA A 539 8.23 -30.77 -27.56
C ALA A 539 7.61 -30.78 -26.14
N ASP A 540 6.56 -29.99 -25.90
CA ASP A 540 5.84 -29.98 -24.63
C ASP A 540 5.05 -31.28 -24.40
N ILE A 541 4.13 -31.65 -25.31
CA ILE A 541 3.19 -32.76 -25.07
C ILE A 541 3.90 -34.11 -25.19
N CYS A 542 4.61 -34.36 -26.30
CA CYS A 542 5.33 -35.61 -26.52
C CYS A 542 6.57 -35.69 -25.60
N GLY A 543 7.25 -34.57 -25.35
CA GLY A 543 8.41 -34.53 -24.46
C GLY A 543 8.08 -34.76 -22.99
N ASN A 544 6.92 -34.30 -22.48
CA ASN A 544 6.47 -34.64 -21.13
C ASN A 544 6.15 -36.13 -20.98
N LEU A 545 5.54 -36.76 -21.99
CA LEU A 545 5.29 -38.21 -21.99
C LEU A 545 6.61 -39.00 -22.04
N PHE A 546 7.56 -38.56 -22.87
CA PHE A 546 8.90 -39.13 -22.92
C PHE A 546 9.67 -38.93 -21.61
N GLU A 547 9.62 -37.74 -20.98
CA GLU A 547 10.26 -37.51 -19.66
C GLU A 547 9.69 -38.45 -18.60
N LYS A 548 8.38 -38.77 -18.64
CA LYS A 548 7.79 -39.76 -17.74
C LYS A 548 8.38 -41.15 -17.96
N ILE A 549 8.41 -41.63 -19.20
CA ILE A 549 8.94 -42.97 -19.53
C ILE A 549 10.42 -43.08 -19.18
N VAL A 550 11.22 -42.03 -19.45
CA VAL A 550 12.64 -41.99 -19.05
C VAL A 550 12.80 -41.93 -17.53
N LYS A 551 11.99 -41.17 -16.80
CA LYS A 551 12.01 -41.17 -15.32
C LYS A 551 11.67 -42.54 -14.75
N ASP A 552 10.64 -43.19 -15.26
CA ASP A 552 10.20 -44.50 -14.78
C ASP A 552 11.31 -45.55 -15.06
N ALA A 553 11.93 -45.53 -16.24
CA ALA A 553 13.08 -46.39 -16.57
C ALA A 553 14.34 -46.12 -15.73
N VAL A 554 14.62 -44.85 -15.42
CA VAL A 554 15.79 -44.42 -14.62
C VAL A 554 15.57 -44.61 -13.11
N ALA A 555 14.34 -44.56 -12.62
CA ALA A 555 14.00 -44.73 -11.21
C ALA A 555 14.24 -46.16 -10.70
N SER A 556 14.15 -47.16 -11.57
CA SER A 556 14.42 -48.57 -11.26
C SER A 556 15.89 -48.87 -10.94
N GLY A 557 16.81 -47.94 -11.24
CA GLY A 557 18.23 -48.05 -10.89
C GLY A 557 18.99 -49.04 -11.79
N VAL A 558 20.08 -49.60 -11.25
CA VAL A 558 21.02 -50.46 -12.01
C VAL A 558 20.42 -51.83 -12.35
N ASP A 559 19.59 -52.37 -11.46
CA ASP A 559 19.05 -53.73 -11.56
C ASP A 559 17.67 -53.81 -12.25
N GLY A 560 17.16 -52.70 -12.80
CA GLY A 560 15.81 -52.63 -13.38
C GLY A 560 15.71 -51.83 -14.68
N TYR A 561 16.84 -51.65 -15.38
CA TYR A 561 16.84 -51.18 -16.78
C TYR A 561 16.78 -52.39 -17.74
N ASP A 562 15.73 -53.18 -17.57
CA ASP A 562 15.53 -54.45 -18.29
C ASP A 562 15.18 -54.26 -19.77
N ASP A 563 15.17 -55.36 -20.53
CA ASP A 563 14.77 -55.38 -21.94
C ASP A 563 13.37 -54.76 -22.20
N GLU A 564 12.47 -54.80 -21.21
CA GLU A 564 11.16 -54.15 -21.27
C GLU A 564 11.25 -52.63 -21.15
N ALA A 565 12.15 -52.11 -20.30
CA ALA A 565 12.43 -50.69 -20.18
C ALA A 565 13.12 -50.16 -21.46
N LYS A 566 14.12 -50.89 -21.98
CA LYS A 566 14.79 -50.60 -23.26
C LYS A 566 13.80 -50.52 -24.41
N LYS A 567 12.95 -51.55 -24.58
CA LYS A 567 11.86 -51.55 -25.57
C LYS A 567 10.93 -50.35 -25.39
N SER A 568 10.53 -50.03 -24.16
CA SER A 568 9.63 -48.91 -23.87
C SER A 568 10.26 -47.55 -24.20
N VAL A 569 11.55 -47.36 -23.91
CA VAL A 569 12.29 -46.14 -24.26
C VAL A 569 12.49 -46.01 -25.77
N ARG A 570 12.95 -47.05 -26.47
CA ARG A 570 13.08 -47.05 -27.95
C ARG A 570 11.73 -46.76 -28.62
N LYS A 571 10.68 -47.42 -28.14
CA LYS A 571 9.29 -47.22 -28.59
C LYS A 571 8.85 -45.76 -28.39
N ALA A 572 9.12 -45.16 -27.24
CA ALA A 572 8.78 -43.76 -26.99
C ALA A 572 9.66 -42.78 -27.80
N ALA A 573 10.97 -43.00 -27.89
CA ALA A 573 11.90 -42.12 -28.60
C ALA A 573 11.59 -42.02 -30.10
N HIS A 574 11.32 -43.16 -30.75
CA HIS A 574 11.01 -43.21 -32.18
C HIS A 574 9.51 -43.03 -32.45
N GLY A 575 8.64 -43.66 -31.67
CA GLY A 575 7.19 -43.62 -31.85
C GLY A 575 6.56 -42.26 -31.51
N LEU A 576 7.15 -41.47 -30.62
CA LEU A 576 6.71 -40.07 -30.38
C LEU A 576 7.35 -39.05 -31.33
N ARG A 577 8.20 -39.49 -32.27
CA ARG A 577 8.81 -38.65 -33.33
C ARG A 577 9.47 -37.36 -32.81
N LEU A 578 10.04 -37.40 -31.60
CA LEU A 578 10.82 -36.29 -31.06
C LEU A 578 12.11 -36.08 -31.87
N THR A 579 12.59 -34.84 -31.96
CA THR A 579 13.91 -34.60 -32.56
C THR A 579 14.98 -35.22 -31.67
N LYS A 580 16.05 -35.77 -32.25
CA LYS A 580 17.12 -36.44 -31.46
C LYS A 580 17.68 -35.52 -30.37
N GLU A 581 17.82 -34.23 -30.68
CA GLU A 581 18.26 -33.20 -29.74
C GLU A 581 17.29 -32.98 -28.56
N THR A 582 15.98 -32.88 -28.81
CA THR A 582 14.99 -32.70 -27.73
C THR A 582 14.90 -33.94 -26.85
N ALA A 583 14.87 -35.15 -27.43
CA ALA A 583 14.88 -36.41 -26.69
C ALA A 583 16.15 -36.54 -25.81
N MET A 584 17.34 -36.27 -26.38
CA MET A 584 18.60 -36.27 -25.63
C MET A 584 18.62 -35.22 -24.51
N SER A 585 18.11 -34.01 -24.76
CA SER A 585 18.03 -32.96 -23.73
C SER A 585 17.12 -33.36 -22.56
N ILE A 586 15.94 -33.92 -22.87
CA ILE A 586 14.99 -34.42 -21.86
C ILE A 586 15.60 -35.56 -21.04
N ALA A 587 16.21 -36.55 -21.71
CA ALA A 587 16.86 -37.67 -21.04
C ALA A 587 18.05 -37.23 -20.18
N SER A 588 18.90 -36.34 -20.70
CA SER A 588 20.02 -35.76 -19.95
C SER A 588 19.55 -35.04 -18.69
N LYS A 589 18.46 -34.26 -18.78
CA LYS A 589 17.88 -33.56 -17.61
C LYS A 589 17.32 -34.53 -16.57
N ALA A 590 16.81 -35.70 -16.97
CA ALA A 590 16.37 -36.75 -16.05
C ALA A 590 17.57 -37.45 -15.38
N VAL A 591 18.57 -37.86 -16.17
CA VAL A 591 19.79 -38.54 -15.69
C VAL A 591 20.58 -37.65 -14.71
N ARG A 592 20.78 -36.37 -15.03
CA ARG A 592 21.55 -35.46 -14.15
C ARG A 592 20.88 -35.23 -12.79
N LYS A 593 19.54 -35.26 -12.70
CA LYS A 593 18.82 -35.26 -11.39
C LYS A 593 19.15 -36.50 -10.54
N VAL A 594 19.32 -37.66 -11.18
CA VAL A 594 19.71 -38.90 -10.48
C VAL A 594 21.18 -38.87 -10.08
N PHE A 595 22.08 -38.42 -10.96
CA PHE A 595 23.48 -38.17 -10.60
C PHE A 595 23.62 -37.21 -9.39
N ILE A 596 22.90 -36.08 -9.38
CA ILE A 596 22.86 -35.14 -8.24
C ILE A 596 22.36 -35.84 -6.96
N THR A 597 21.46 -36.82 -7.06
CA THR A 597 20.97 -37.59 -5.91
C THR A 597 22.05 -38.49 -5.33
N TYR A 598 22.83 -39.19 -6.16
CA TYR A 598 24.02 -39.94 -5.71
C TYR A 598 25.10 -39.01 -5.14
N VAL A 599 25.35 -37.85 -5.76
CA VAL A 599 26.30 -36.84 -5.23
C VAL A 599 25.87 -36.30 -3.87
N LYS A 600 24.57 -36.06 -3.66
CA LYS A 600 24.03 -35.69 -2.33
C LYS A 600 24.23 -36.80 -1.31
N ARG A 601 23.98 -38.06 -1.67
CA ARG A 601 24.26 -39.23 -0.80
C ARG A 601 25.73 -39.32 -0.43
N ALA A 602 26.63 -39.22 -1.41
CA ALA A 602 28.08 -39.25 -1.21
C ALA A 602 28.57 -38.13 -0.28
N ARG A 603 28.03 -36.91 -0.40
CA ARG A 603 28.33 -35.78 0.51
C ARG A 603 27.73 -35.91 1.91
N SER A 604 26.60 -36.61 2.05
CA SER A 604 25.97 -36.87 3.35
C SER A 604 26.54 -38.06 4.13
N ALA A 605 27.46 -38.82 3.51
CA ALA A 605 28.09 -39.98 4.12
C ALA A 605 29.07 -39.59 5.24
N LYS A 606 29.26 -40.45 6.24
CA LYS A 606 30.04 -40.13 7.44
C LYS A 606 31.53 -40.48 7.32
N SER A 607 31.90 -41.14 6.23
CA SER A 607 33.26 -41.63 5.96
C SER A 607 33.57 -41.54 4.47
N ASN A 608 34.83 -41.23 4.13
CA ASN A 608 35.34 -41.28 2.75
C ASN A 608 35.07 -42.64 2.08
N THR A 609 35.07 -43.74 2.86
CA THR A 609 34.78 -45.09 2.36
C THR A 609 33.30 -45.30 1.99
N GLU A 610 32.38 -44.64 2.67
CA GLU A 610 30.94 -44.64 2.34
C GLU A 610 30.67 -43.71 1.15
N SER A 611 31.28 -42.52 1.13
CA SER A 611 31.23 -41.60 -0.01
C SER A 611 31.70 -42.28 -1.30
N ALA A 612 32.83 -43.00 -1.25
CA ALA A 612 33.36 -43.73 -2.39
C ALA A 612 32.45 -44.87 -2.86
N LYS A 613 31.70 -45.52 -1.95
CA LYS A 613 30.73 -46.56 -2.31
C LYS A 613 29.51 -45.98 -3.05
N GLU A 614 29.02 -44.80 -2.66
CA GLU A 614 27.97 -44.10 -3.41
C GLU A 614 28.48 -43.57 -4.76
N LEU A 615 29.74 -43.12 -4.86
CA LEU A 615 30.37 -42.73 -6.12
C LEU A 615 30.56 -43.93 -7.06
N LYS A 616 30.98 -45.10 -6.56
CA LYS A 616 31.03 -46.36 -7.33
C LYS A 616 29.65 -46.74 -7.89
N LYS A 617 28.57 -46.56 -7.13
CA LYS A 617 27.19 -46.77 -7.62
C LYS A 617 26.79 -45.80 -8.74
N LEU A 618 27.18 -44.52 -8.64
CA LEU A 618 26.98 -43.53 -9.71
C LEU A 618 27.72 -43.93 -11.00
N ILE A 619 28.94 -44.44 -10.90
CA ILE A 619 29.74 -44.88 -12.05
C ILE A 619 29.13 -46.14 -12.68
N ALA A 620 28.68 -47.10 -11.87
CA ALA A 620 27.95 -48.29 -12.35
C ALA A 620 26.66 -47.90 -13.07
N PHE A 621 25.87 -46.99 -12.50
CA PHE A 621 24.65 -46.46 -13.13
C PHE A 621 24.94 -45.74 -14.45
N ASN A 622 26.01 -44.94 -14.54
CA ASN A 622 26.42 -44.33 -15.81
C ASN A 622 26.83 -45.37 -16.87
N THR A 623 27.57 -46.40 -16.46
CA THR A 623 28.16 -47.40 -17.38
C THR A 623 27.15 -48.44 -17.86
N LEU A 624 26.13 -48.76 -17.05
CA LEU A 624 25.13 -49.79 -17.34
C LEU A 624 23.79 -49.22 -17.82
N VAL A 625 23.34 -48.06 -17.31
CA VAL A 625 22.00 -47.53 -17.64
C VAL A 625 22.09 -46.34 -18.60
N VAL A 626 23.00 -45.39 -18.35
CA VAL A 626 23.04 -44.13 -19.12
C VAL A 626 23.61 -44.33 -20.52
N THR A 627 24.64 -45.16 -20.67
CA THR A 627 25.19 -45.60 -21.95
C THR A 627 24.13 -46.24 -22.86
N GLU A 628 23.45 -47.27 -22.35
CA GLU A 628 22.41 -48.00 -23.07
C GLU A 628 21.22 -47.10 -23.39
N LEU A 629 20.82 -46.23 -22.46
CA LEU A 629 19.77 -45.22 -22.67
C LEU A 629 20.12 -44.26 -23.83
N VAL A 630 21.37 -43.84 -23.95
CA VAL A 630 21.83 -42.97 -25.04
C VAL A 630 21.86 -43.72 -26.38
N GLU A 631 22.28 -44.98 -26.39
CA GLU A 631 22.26 -45.82 -27.60
C GLU A 631 20.82 -46.10 -28.08
N ASP A 632 19.90 -46.36 -27.14
CA ASP A 632 18.47 -46.56 -27.37
C ASP A 632 17.75 -45.32 -27.91
N ILE A 633 18.19 -44.11 -27.54
CA ILE A 633 17.66 -42.84 -28.08
C ILE A 633 18.25 -42.53 -29.47
N LYS A 634 19.52 -42.89 -29.71
CA LYS A 634 20.19 -42.66 -31.00
C LYS A 634 19.73 -43.58 -32.11
N GLY A 635 19.35 -44.82 -31.76
CA GLY A 635 18.93 -45.87 -32.68
C GLY A 635 20.10 -46.68 -33.27
N GLU A 636 21.24 -46.75 -32.58
CA GLU A 636 22.40 -47.55 -33.00
C GLU A 636 22.17 -49.04 -32.68
N SER A 637 21.75 -49.84 -33.66
CA SER A 637 21.64 -51.29 -33.49
C SER A 637 23.02 -51.95 -33.37
N PRO A 638 23.19 -53.00 -32.53
CA PRO A 638 24.50 -53.60 -32.26
C PRO A 638 25.19 -54.31 -33.45
N ASP A 639 24.49 -54.51 -34.57
CA ASP A 639 24.96 -55.33 -35.70
C ASP A 639 25.70 -54.58 -36.82
N VAL A 640 25.78 -53.24 -36.82
CA VAL A 640 26.60 -52.50 -37.80
C VAL A 640 27.99 -52.22 -37.22
N LYS A 641 28.80 -53.27 -37.13
CA LYS A 641 30.26 -53.15 -36.97
C LYS A 641 30.86 -52.56 -38.25
N THR A 642 31.04 -51.24 -38.29
CA THR A 642 31.99 -50.63 -39.22
C THR A 642 33.29 -50.40 -38.46
N GLU A 643 34.29 -51.24 -38.73
CA GLU A 643 35.65 -51.03 -38.24
C GLU A 643 36.29 -49.89 -39.03
N GLU A 644 36.26 -48.67 -38.49
CA GLU A 644 37.21 -47.62 -38.89
C GLU A 644 38.08 -47.22 -37.70
N PRO A 645 39.38 -47.54 -37.73
CA PRO A 645 40.29 -47.14 -36.67
C PRO A 645 40.66 -45.67 -36.84
N VAL A 646 39.86 -44.79 -36.22
CA VAL A 646 40.30 -43.40 -36.00
C VAL A 646 41.52 -43.46 -35.09
N LYS A 647 42.70 -43.34 -35.69
CA LYS A 647 43.94 -43.05 -34.97
C LYS A 647 43.75 -41.70 -34.29
N GLU A 648 43.45 -41.71 -33.01
CA GLU A 648 43.60 -40.50 -32.19
C GLU A 648 45.06 -40.10 -32.24
N VAL A 649 45.34 -39.04 -33.00
CA VAL A 649 46.64 -38.38 -33.02
C VAL A 649 46.82 -37.80 -31.62
N ILE A 650 47.71 -38.43 -30.85
CA ILE A 650 48.19 -37.89 -29.59
C ILE A 650 48.78 -36.52 -29.92
N ILE A 651 48.13 -35.46 -29.44
CA ILE A 651 48.72 -34.13 -29.47
C ILE A 651 49.87 -34.18 -28.46
N GLU A 652 51.09 -34.21 -28.99
CA GLU A 652 52.32 -33.99 -28.24
C GLU A 652 52.35 -32.53 -27.78
N THR A 653 51.65 -32.22 -26.68
CA THR A 653 51.98 -31.05 -25.87
C THR A 653 53.25 -31.36 -25.11
N GLU A 654 54.34 -30.71 -25.52
CA GLU A 654 55.60 -30.62 -24.79
C GLU A 654 55.33 -29.90 -23.46
N GLU A 655 55.19 -30.66 -22.37
CA GLU A 655 55.34 -30.15 -21.00
C GLU A 655 56.43 -30.99 -20.32
N GLU A 656 57.55 -30.32 -20.01
CA GLU A 656 58.78 -30.92 -19.49
C GLU A 656 58.62 -31.45 -18.05
N GLU A 657 59.40 -32.49 -17.73
CA GLU A 657 59.77 -32.91 -16.36
C GLU A 657 58.64 -33.29 -15.35
N TRP A 658 57.87 -34.33 -15.67
CA TRP A 658 57.26 -35.22 -14.65
C TRP A 658 57.55 -36.71 -14.92
N GLU A 659 58.79 -37.14 -14.70
CA GLU A 659 59.21 -38.55 -14.91
C GLU A 659 58.44 -39.56 -14.04
N SER A 660 57.86 -39.13 -12.92
CA SER A 660 57.16 -39.99 -11.95
C SER A 660 55.83 -40.57 -12.43
N LEU A 661 55.22 -40.04 -13.51
CA LEU A 661 53.98 -40.62 -14.08
C LEU A 661 54.20 -41.92 -14.87
N GLN A 662 55.44 -42.41 -14.99
CA GLN A 662 55.70 -43.73 -15.58
C GLN A 662 55.08 -44.88 -14.80
N THR A 663 54.76 -44.74 -13.51
CA THR A 663 54.07 -45.79 -12.74
C THR A 663 52.60 -45.95 -13.16
N LEU A 664 51.90 -44.86 -13.48
CA LEU A 664 50.54 -44.90 -14.04
C LEU A 664 50.54 -45.23 -15.54
N ARG A 665 51.53 -44.75 -16.33
CA ARG A 665 51.66 -45.11 -17.76
C ARG A 665 52.14 -46.55 -18.02
N LYS A 666 52.73 -47.25 -17.05
CA LYS A 666 53.16 -48.66 -17.18
C LYS A 666 52.10 -49.69 -16.79
N ILE A 667 50.89 -49.27 -16.39
CA ILE A 667 49.77 -50.18 -16.18
C ILE A 667 49.11 -50.47 -17.54
N ARG A 668 49.57 -51.53 -18.21
CA ARG A 668 48.73 -52.20 -19.22
C ARG A 668 47.57 -52.86 -18.46
N PRO A 669 46.30 -52.63 -18.83
CA PRO A 669 45.18 -53.25 -18.14
C PRO A 669 45.18 -54.77 -18.33
N ASP A 670 44.86 -55.50 -17.26
CA ASP A 670 44.70 -56.96 -17.34
C ASP A 670 43.57 -57.34 -18.28
N LYS A 671 43.86 -58.29 -19.16
CA LYS A 671 43.02 -58.66 -20.31
C LYS A 671 41.63 -59.18 -19.89
N GLU A 672 41.53 -59.79 -18.70
CA GLU A 672 40.29 -60.32 -18.13
C GLU A 672 39.33 -59.24 -17.59
N LEU A 673 39.81 -58.03 -17.28
CA LEU A 673 38.95 -56.94 -16.77
C LEU A 673 38.24 -56.19 -17.91
N LEU A 674 38.88 -56.08 -19.07
CA LEU A 674 38.26 -55.59 -20.32
C LEU A 674 37.13 -56.50 -20.82
N GLU A 675 37.17 -57.80 -20.51
CA GLU A 675 36.13 -58.76 -20.89
C GLU A 675 34.93 -58.74 -19.91
N LYS A 676 35.10 -58.26 -18.68
CA LYS A 676 34.02 -58.13 -17.68
C LYS A 676 33.39 -56.75 -17.61
N MET A 677 34.11 -55.70 -18.02
CA MET A 677 33.59 -54.34 -18.12
C MET A 677 33.59 -53.89 -19.57
N GLY A 678 32.42 -53.95 -20.21
CA GLY A 678 32.20 -53.37 -21.53
C GLY A 678 32.62 -51.90 -21.60
N LYS A 679 32.81 -51.41 -22.83
CA LYS A 679 33.38 -50.10 -23.23
C LYS A 679 33.26 -48.99 -22.17
N PRO A 680 34.31 -48.16 -21.96
CA PRO A 680 34.23 -47.02 -21.05
C PRO A 680 33.02 -46.14 -21.38
N GLY A 681 32.22 -45.84 -20.36
CA GLY A 681 30.91 -45.21 -20.57
C GLY A 681 31.01 -43.86 -21.30
N LYS A 682 30.22 -43.71 -22.37
CA LYS A 682 30.16 -42.51 -23.22
C LYS A 682 29.93 -41.26 -22.36
N THR A 683 30.87 -40.30 -22.37
CA THR A 683 30.86 -39.09 -21.53
C THR A 683 29.95 -37.97 -22.08
N GLU A 684 28.80 -38.33 -22.64
CA GLU A 684 27.89 -37.36 -23.29
C GLU A 684 27.02 -36.59 -22.29
N ILE A 685 26.75 -37.17 -21.11
CA ILE A 685 25.98 -36.52 -20.04
C ILE A 685 26.93 -36.28 -18.87
N THR A 686 27.36 -35.01 -18.70
CA THR A 686 28.27 -34.59 -17.63
C THR A 686 27.57 -33.69 -16.61
N LEU A 687 28.15 -33.57 -15.41
CA LEU A 687 27.69 -32.69 -14.33
C LEU A 687 28.36 -31.29 -14.34
N LYS A 688 29.06 -30.93 -15.42
CA LYS A 688 29.86 -29.70 -15.49
C LYS A 688 29.04 -28.44 -15.17
N ASP A 689 27.83 -28.35 -15.70
CA ASP A 689 26.95 -27.18 -15.55
C ASP A 689 26.04 -27.25 -14.30
N ASP A 690 25.96 -28.41 -13.64
CA ASP A 690 25.08 -28.64 -12.48
C ASP A 690 25.80 -28.55 -11.12
N LEU A 691 27.15 -28.51 -11.09
CA LEU A 691 27.96 -28.45 -9.87
C LEU A 691 29.13 -27.44 -10.00
N PRO A 692 29.40 -26.62 -8.97
CA PRO A 692 30.53 -25.70 -9.00
C PRO A 692 31.86 -26.45 -9.00
N GLU A 693 32.89 -25.88 -9.62
CA GLU A 693 34.24 -26.46 -9.73
C GLU A 693 34.76 -27.04 -8.41
N ARG A 694 34.59 -26.32 -7.29
CA ARG A 694 34.99 -26.79 -5.96
C ARG A 694 34.32 -28.12 -5.58
N ASP A 695 33.00 -28.21 -5.67
CA ASP A 695 32.26 -29.45 -5.37
C ASP A 695 32.73 -30.62 -6.26
N ARG A 696 33.00 -30.35 -7.55
CA ARG A 696 33.46 -31.36 -8.51
C ARG A 696 34.87 -31.84 -8.16
N THR A 697 35.78 -30.90 -7.89
CA THR A 697 37.14 -31.15 -7.42
C THR A 697 37.17 -31.89 -6.08
N ASP A 698 36.34 -31.51 -5.11
CA ASP A 698 36.28 -32.13 -3.79
C ASP A 698 35.76 -33.57 -3.86
N LEU A 699 34.73 -33.85 -4.67
CA LEU A 699 34.25 -35.23 -4.90
C LEU A 699 35.34 -36.12 -5.52
N TYR A 700 36.08 -35.58 -6.50
CA TYR A 700 37.23 -36.27 -7.10
C TYR A 700 38.35 -36.47 -6.08
N LYS A 701 38.66 -35.47 -5.25
CA LYS A 701 39.66 -35.55 -4.16
C LYS A 701 39.27 -36.58 -3.09
N THR A 702 38.00 -36.65 -2.70
CA THR A 702 37.49 -37.67 -1.76
C THR A 702 37.67 -39.08 -2.33
N PHE A 703 37.38 -39.29 -3.61
CA PHE A 703 37.57 -40.59 -4.26
C PHE A 703 39.06 -40.95 -4.43
N LEU A 704 39.90 -39.98 -4.84
CA LEU A 704 41.36 -40.14 -4.93
C LEU A 704 41.97 -40.49 -3.56
N THR A 705 41.59 -39.78 -2.51
CA THR A 705 42.03 -40.07 -1.14
C THR A 705 41.66 -41.49 -0.74
N TYR A 706 40.45 -41.94 -1.09
CA TYR A 706 40.01 -43.31 -0.87
C TYR A 706 40.88 -44.33 -1.63
N CYS A 707 41.19 -44.12 -2.92
CA CYS A 707 42.10 -44.98 -3.70
C CYS A 707 43.54 -45.04 -3.13
N LEU A 708 43.97 -44.00 -2.42
CA LEU A 708 45.28 -43.95 -1.76
C LEU A 708 45.26 -44.67 -0.40
N THR A 709 44.20 -44.53 0.40
CA THR A 709 44.07 -45.14 1.74
C THR A 709 43.56 -46.58 1.76
N GLY A 710 42.81 -46.99 0.73
CA GLY A 710 42.15 -48.30 0.64
C GLY A 710 40.89 -48.45 1.51
N ASP A 711 40.20 -49.59 1.39
CA ASP A 711 39.00 -49.89 2.19
C ASP A 711 39.42 -50.28 3.62
N VAL A 712 39.03 -49.46 4.60
CA VAL A 712 39.49 -49.57 5.98
C VAL A 712 38.40 -50.10 6.91
N THR A 713 38.46 -51.39 7.24
CA THR A 713 37.50 -52.03 8.15
C THR A 713 37.98 -51.98 9.60
N ARG A 714 37.20 -51.34 10.49
CA ARG A 714 37.36 -51.45 11.95
C ARG A 714 36.71 -52.75 12.43
N ILE A 715 37.49 -53.59 13.10
CA ILE A 715 37.01 -54.79 13.79
C ILE A 715 36.52 -54.40 15.20
N PRO A 716 35.58 -55.13 15.83
CA PRO A 716 35.10 -54.85 17.20
C PRO A 716 36.13 -55.11 18.32
N PHE A 717 37.34 -54.58 18.19
CA PHE A 717 38.37 -54.52 19.25
C PHE A 717 39.36 -53.35 19.05
N GLY A 718 39.02 -52.35 18.23
CA GLY A 718 39.87 -51.18 17.95
C GLY A 718 40.94 -51.39 16.88
N ALA A 719 41.21 -52.64 16.48
CA ALA A 719 42.11 -52.95 15.37
C ALA A 719 41.51 -52.52 14.01
N GLN A 720 42.36 -51.91 13.17
CA GLN A 720 42.00 -51.32 11.89
C GLN A 720 42.77 -52.04 10.78
N ILE A 721 42.06 -52.78 9.92
CA ILE A 721 42.67 -53.53 8.81
C ILE A 721 42.40 -52.78 7.51
N THR A 722 43.48 -52.43 6.80
CA THR A 722 43.47 -51.97 5.41
C THR A 722 43.55 -53.18 4.48
N LYS A 723 42.63 -53.26 3.50
CA LYS A 723 42.84 -54.17 2.35
C LYS A 723 43.88 -53.56 1.40
N LYS A 724 44.55 -54.41 0.61
CA LYS A 724 45.56 -53.96 -0.38
C LYS A 724 44.91 -53.09 -1.46
N LYS A 725 45.75 -52.25 -2.09
CA LYS A 725 45.37 -51.44 -3.26
C LYS A 725 45.00 -52.35 -4.43
N ASP A 726 43.83 -52.13 -5.02
CA ASP A 726 43.41 -52.75 -6.28
C ASP A 726 43.51 -51.71 -7.40
N ASP A 727 44.31 -51.96 -8.42
CA ASP A 727 44.54 -50.99 -9.53
C ASP A 727 43.26 -50.66 -10.33
N SER A 728 42.23 -51.51 -10.22
CA SER A 728 40.89 -51.27 -10.76
C SER A 728 40.22 -49.98 -10.26
N GLU A 729 40.59 -49.48 -9.07
CA GLU A 729 39.97 -48.27 -8.51
C GLU A 729 40.36 -46.99 -9.26
N TYR A 730 41.55 -46.95 -9.89
CA TYR A 730 41.99 -45.83 -10.71
C TYR A 730 41.24 -45.74 -12.05
N VAL A 731 40.70 -46.86 -12.56
CA VAL A 731 39.80 -46.86 -13.72
C VAL A 731 38.49 -46.17 -13.38
N PHE A 732 37.91 -46.47 -12.20
CA PHE A 732 36.73 -45.78 -11.69
C PHE A 732 37.00 -44.29 -11.42
N LEU A 733 38.18 -43.91 -10.92
CA LEU A 733 38.57 -42.51 -10.74
C LEU A 733 38.56 -41.73 -12.07
N ASN A 734 39.07 -42.32 -13.15
CA ASN A 734 39.05 -41.70 -14.48
C ASN A 734 37.62 -41.55 -15.04
N GLN A 735 36.78 -42.58 -14.89
CA GLN A 735 35.36 -42.52 -15.26
C GLN A 735 34.60 -41.46 -14.46
N LEU A 736 34.89 -41.33 -13.16
CA LEU A 736 34.32 -40.28 -12.31
C LEU A 736 34.72 -38.87 -12.77
N GLY A 737 35.99 -38.67 -13.15
CA GLY A 737 36.46 -37.41 -13.74
C GLY A 737 35.68 -37.02 -14.99
N GLY A 738 35.39 -38.00 -15.86
CA GLY A 738 34.53 -37.83 -17.04
C GLY A 738 33.08 -37.45 -16.71
N ILE A 739 32.44 -38.13 -15.75
CA ILE A 739 31.05 -37.81 -15.34
C ILE A 739 30.95 -36.43 -14.66
N LEU A 740 31.96 -36.07 -13.85
CA LEU A 740 32.08 -34.73 -13.27
C LEU A 740 32.43 -33.65 -14.31
N GLY A 741 32.85 -34.02 -15.52
CA GLY A 741 33.28 -33.07 -16.56
C GLY A 741 34.48 -32.24 -16.12
N LEU A 742 35.41 -32.83 -15.35
CA LEU A 742 36.66 -32.19 -14.96
C LEU A 742 37.66 -32.21 -16.13
N THR A 743 38.41 -31.13 -16.31
CA THR A 743 39.46 -31.08 -17.32
C THR A 743 40.73 -31.82 -16.86
N GLY A 744 41.58 -32.25 -17.80
CA GLY A 744 42.87 -32.89 -17.46
C GLY A 744 43.77 -32.00 -16.58
N LYS A 745 43.71 -30.67 -16.77
CA LYS A 745 44.44 -29.69 -15.95
C LYS A 745 43.87 -29.63 -14.52
N GLU A 746 42.55 -29.52 -14.37
CA GLU A 746 41.90 -29.58 -13.05
C GLU A 746 42.25 -30.87 -12.30
N ILE A 747 42.21 -32.02 -12.97
CA ILE A 747 42.59 -33.32 -12.39
C ILE A 747 44.05 -33.29 -11.91
N MET A 748 45.00 -32.88 -12.77
CA MET A 748 46.41 -32.76 -12.41
C MET A 748 46.64 -31.83 -11.21
N ASP A 749 45.90 -30.71 -11.14
CA ASP A 749 45.96 -29.77 -10.03
C ASP A 749 45.50 -30.40 -8.70
N VAL A 750 44.50 -31.31 -8.72
CA VAL A 750 44.10 -32.07 -7.51
C VAL A 750 45.20 -33.03 -7.06
N HIS A 751 45.78 -33.81 -7.99
CA HIS A 751 46.86 -34.75 -7.68
C HIS A 751 48.09 -34.02 -7.13
N ARG A 752 48.48 -32.89 -7.76
CA ARG A 752 49.57 -32.02 -7.28
C ARG A 752 49.25 -31.45 -5.90
N GLY A 753 48.06 -30.89 -5.69
CA GLY A 753 47.66 -30.29 -4.41
C GLY A 753 47.57 -31.30 -3.25
N LEU A 754 47.23 -32.56 -3.52
CA LEU A 754 47.27 -33.63 -2.52
C LEU A 754 48.71 -34.05 -2.19
N ALA A 755 49.56 -34.21 -3.20
CA ALA A 755 50.98 -34.48 -3.02
C ALA A 755 51.68 -33.37 -2.20
N GLU A 756 51.43 -32.09 -2.53
CA GLU A 756 51.92 -30.93 -1.76
C GLU A 756 51.44 -30.96 -0.30
N GLN A 757 50.19 -31.35 -0.05
CA GLN A 757 49.62 -31.46 1.29
C GLN A 757 50.30 -32.56 2.11
N ASP A 758 50.49 -33.75 1.53
CA ASP A 758 51.11 -34.90 2.21
C ASP A 758 52.59 -34.63 2.51
N PHE A 759 53.33 -34.08 1.53
CA PHE A 759 54.72 -33.66 1.73
C PHE A 759 54.85 -32.57 2.79
N ARG A 760 53.94 -31.58 2.81
CA ARG A 760 53.92 -30.53 3.83
C ARG A 760 53.72 -31.12 5.23
N GLN A 761 52.76 -32.03 5.43
CA GLN A 761 52.51 -32.64 6.73
C GLN A 761 53.74 -33.43 7.23
N GLN A 762 54.37 -34.22 6.36
CA GLN A 762 55.56 -34.98 6.72
C GLN A 762 56.79 -34.07 6.96
N ALA A 763 56.95 -33.00 6.16
CA ALA A 763 58.01 -32.02 6.33
C ALA A 763 57.85 -31.19 7.62
N GLU A 764 56.62 -30.81 8.00
CA GLU A 764 56.35 -30.10 9.26
C GLU A 764 56.72 -30.95 10.49
N VAL A 765 56.53 -32.28 10.43
CA VAL A 765 56.97 -33.22 11.48
C VAL A 765 58.50 -33.34 11.52
N LEU A 766 59.18 -33.45 10.37
CA LEU A 766 60.65 -33.55 10.31
C LEU A 766 61.37 -32.24 10.66
N LEU A 767 60.73 -31.09 10.46
CA LEU A 767 61.26 -29.75 10.71
C LEU A 767 60.72 -29.12 12.02
N ALA A 768 60.26 -29.94 12.96
CA ALA A 768 59.69 -29.48 14.23
C ALA A 768 60.61 -28.48 14.98
N ASP A 769 61.92 -28.73 14.98
CA ASP A 769 62.94 -27.89 15.64
C ASP A 769 63.46 -26.72 14.76
N GLY A 770 62.89 -26.49 13.58
CA GLY A 770 63.26 -25.39 12.66
C GLY A 770 64.62 -25.51 11.96
N GLN A 771 65.52 -26.40 12.37
CA GLN A 771 66.86 -26.53 11.81
C GLN A 771 66.95 -27.43 10.56
N LEU A 772 67.51 -26.90 9.47
CA LEU A 772 67.90 -27.61 8.25
C LEU A 772 69.28 -28.26 8.39
N THR A 773 69.37 -29.41 9.06
CA THR A 773 70.60 -30.21 9.05
C THR A 773 70.76 -30.97 7.73
N LYS A 774 72.00 -31.26 7.31
CA LYS A 774 72.28 -32.00 6.06
C LYS A 774 71.51 -33.32 5.96
N ALA A 775 71.40 -34.06 7.08
CA ALA A 775 70.62 -35.29 7.16
C ALA A 775 69.11 -35.09 6.94
N ARG A 776 68.52 -33.97 7.43
CA ARG A 776 67.11 -33.63 7.19
C ARG A 776 66.87 -33.25 5.74
N VAL A 777 67.79 -32.53 5.10
CA VAL A 777 67.72 -32.21 3.66
C VAL A 777 67.76 -33.50 2.82
N GLU A 778 68.59 -34.47 3.18
CA GLU A 778 68.63 -35.79 2.53
C GLU A 778 67.35 -36.62 2.77
N GLN A 779 66.74 -36.54 3.96
CA GLN A 779 65.44 -37.19 4.25
C GLN A 779 64.29 -36.53 3.48
N LEU A 780 64.22 -35.20 3.46
CA LEU A 780 63.24 -34.45 2.67
C LEU A 780 63.39 -34.70 1.17
N GLY A 781 64.63 -34.82 0.67
CA GLY A 781 64.91 -35.20 -0.72
C GLY A 781 64.53 -36.65 -1.06
N LYS A 782 64.50 -37.57 -0.08
CA LYS A 782 63.94 -38.92 -0.25
C LYS A 782 62.42 -38.89 -0.29
N LEU A 783 61.78 -38.19 0.65
CA LEU A 783 60.31 -38.04 0.68
C LEU A 783 59.77 -37.33 -0.58
N GLN A 784 60.48 -36.31 -1.08
CA GLN A 784 60.14 -35.65 -2.34
C GLN A 784 60.09 -36.64 -3.50
N LYS A 785 61.08 -37.55 -3.60
CA LYS A 785 61.12 -38.59 -4.65
C LYS A 785 60.06 -39.68 -4.47
N GLU A 786 59.70 -39.99 -3.23
CA GLU A 786 58.66 -40.98 -2.90
C GLU A 786 57.24 -40.46 -3.19
N ILE A 787 56.99 -39.18 -2.95
CA ILE A 787 55.72 -38.49 -3.23
C ILE A 787 55.66 -37.97 -4.69
N GLY A 788 56.81 -37.82 -5.35
CA GLY A 788 56.93 -37.45 -6.77
C GLY A 788 56.97 -35.95 -7.06
N LEU A 789 57.07 -35.08 -6.05
CA LEU A 789 57.00 -33.62 -6.23
C LEU A 789 58.21 -33.01 -6.94
N SER A 790 57.95 -32.00 -7.78
CA SER A 790 58.97 -31.13 -8.36
C SER A 790 59.81 -30.43 -7.27
N GLN A 791 61.10 -30.26 -7.58
CA GLN A 791 62.11 -29.71 -6.69
C GLN A 791 61.78 -28.28 -6.21
N GLU A 792 61.17 -27.48 -7.08
CA GLU A 792 60.82 -26.09 -6.78
C GLU A 792 59.71 -25.98 -5.73
N TYR A 793 58.67 -26.80 -5.87
CA TYR A 793 57.53 -26.86 -4.96
C TYR A 793 57.94 -27.41 -3.60
N ALA A 794 58.73 -28.50 -3.58
CA ALA A 794 59.30 -29.04 -2.36
C ALA A 794 60.18 -28.01 -1.64
N GLN A 795 61.07 -27.30 -2.35
CA GLN A 795 61.88 -26.23 -1.76
C GLN A 795 61.04 -25.05 -1.27
N LYS A 796 59.97 -24.66 -1.97
CA LYS A 796 59.04 -23.60 -1.54
C LYS A 796 58.31 -23.97 -0.24
N ILE A 797 57.85 -25.21 -0.13
CA ILE A 797 57.23 -25.73 1.10
C ILE A 797 58.24 -25.76 2.25
N ILE A 798 59.46 -26.28 2.03
CA ILE A 798 60.52 -26.31 3.04
C ILE A 798 60.87 -24.89 3.49
N LYS A 799 61.10 -23.95 2.56
CA LYS A 799 61.36 -22.54 2.87
C LYS A 799 60.25 -21.95 3.75
N ASN A 800 58.98 -22.10 3.35
CA ASN A 800 57.84 -21.59 4.10
C ASN A 800 57.72 -22.19 5.52
N ILE A 801 57.98 -23.49 5.69
CA ILE A 801 57.98 -24.13 7.02
C ILE A 801 59.12 -23.54 7.87
N THR A 802 60.33 -23.42 7.30
CA THR A 802 61.50 -22.91 8.04
C THR A 802 61.36 -21.44 8.42
N THR A 803 60.88 -20.56 7.54
CA THR A 803 60.65 -19.15 7.86
C THR A 803 59.59 -18.99 8.94
N THR A 804 58.49 -19.75 8.87
CA THR A 804 57.43 -19.75 9.90
C THR A 804 57.97 -20.19 11.27
N LYS A 805 58.81 -21.23 11.32
CA LYS A 805 59.42 -21.71 12.57
C LYS A 805 60.51 -20.76 13.11
N MET A 806 61.31 -20.16 12.24
CA MET A 806 62.31 -19.16 12.63
C MET A 806 61.66 -17.89 13.19
N ALA A 807 60.59 -17.39 12.57
CA ALA A 807 59.82 -16.25 13.08
C ALA A 807 59.30 -16.51 14.51
N ALA A 808 58.65 -17.66 14.75
CA ALA A 808 58.16 -18.04 16.07
C ALA A 808 59.27 -18.15 17.14
N ALA A 809 60.47 -18.61 16.74
CA ALA A 809 61.64 -18.66 17.63
C ALA A 809 62.15 -17.25 17.97
N ILE A 810 62.17 -16.32 17.00
CA ILE A 810 62.58 -14.92 17.20
C ILE A 810 61.59 -14.21 18.13
N GLU A 811 60.27 -14.33 17.90
CA GLU A 811 59.25 -13.73 18.78
C GLU A 811 59.36 -14.22 20.24
N THR A 812 59.67 -15.50 20.43
CA THR A 812 59.92 -16.09 21.75
C THR A 812 61.19 -15.53 22.41
N ALA A 813 62.26 -15.30 21.65
CA ALA A 813 63.51 -14.72 22.18
C ALA A 813 63.38 -13.22 22.50
N VAL A 814 62.58 -12.48 21.71
CA VAL A 814 62.24 -11.07 21.96
C VAL A 814 61.45 -10.92 23.26
N THR A 815 60.38 -11.69 23.45
CA THR A 815 59.52 -11.62 24.64
C THR A 815 60.27 -12.03 25.92
N GLN A 816 61.23 -12.94 25.83
CA GLN A 816 62.14 -13.30 26.93
C GLN A 816 63.25 -12.26 27.20
N GLY A 817 63.34 -11.20 26.39
CA GLY A 817 64.33 -10.13 26.56
C GLY A 817 65.79 -10.56 26.33
N ARG A 818 66.00 -11.70 25.65
CA ARG A 818 67.31 -12.30 25.38
C ARG A 818 68.00 -11.76 24.12
N LEU A 819 67.28 -10.96 23.32
CA LEU A 819 67.79 -10.27 22.15
C LEU A 819 68.02 -8.78 22.44
N ASN A 820 69.27 -8.34 22.34
CA ASN A 820 69.68 -6.94 22.38
C ASN A 820 69.87 -6.39 20.96
N MET A 821 69.84 -5.06 20.81
CA MET A 821 70.02 -4.36 19.53
C MET A 821 71.23 -4.85 18.71
N LYS A 822 72.35 -5.17 19.37
CA LYS A 822 73.56 -5.70 18.72
C LYS A 822 73.31 -7.04 18.02
N GLN A 823 72.60 -7.96 18.68
CA GLN A 823 72.22 -9.26 18.11
C GLN A 823 71.16 -9.11 17.00
N ILE A 824 70.34 -8.07 17.05
CA ILE A 824 69.39 -7.74 15.97
C ILE A 824 70.15 -7.26 14.72
N ARG A 825 71.22 -6.47 14.88
CA ARG A 825 72.14 -6.13 13.78
C ARG A 825 72.85 -7.37 13.22
N GLU A 826 73.39 -8.24 14.07
CA GLU A 826 73.99 -9.53 13.65
C GLU A 826 73.01 -10.42 12.85
N LEU A 827 71.74 -10.48 13.27
CA LEU A 827 70.70 -11.21 12.52
C LEU A 827 70.41 -10.57 11.15
N LYS A 828 70.39 -9.23 11.06
CA LYS A 828 70.22 -8.48 9.81
C LYS A 828 71.41 -8.66 8.86
N GLU A 829 72.64 -8.64 9.39
CA GLU A 829 73.88 -8.92 8.66
C GLU A 829 73.94 -10.35 8.12
N SER A 830 73.32 -11.31 8.82
CA SER A 830 73.16 -12.69 8.34
C SER A 830 72.03 -12.91 7.31
N ASN A 831 71.54 -11.83 6.67
CA ASN A 831 70.46 -11.83 5.66
C ASN A 831 69.11 -12.40 6.15
N VAL A 832 68.82 -12.36 7.45
CA VAL A 832 67.48 -12.69 7.96
C VAL A 832 66.57 -11.47 7.78
N ASP A 833 65.49 -11.63 7.01
CA ASP A 833 64.47 -10.59 6.83
C ASP A 833 63.60 -10.42 8.09
N LEU A 834 64.10 -9.61 9.02
CA LEU A 834 63.43 -9.25 10.26
C LEU A 834 62.16 -8.43 10.05
N ASP A 835 62.00 -7.77 8.88
CA ASP A 835 60.84 -6.93 8.59
C ASP A 835 59.59 -7.78 8.32
N SER A 836 59.74 -8.89 7.59
CA SER A 836 58.66 -9.87 7.38
C SER A 836 58.49 -10.85 8.55
N MET A 837 59.53 -11.08 9.38
CA MET A 837 59.49 -12.10 10.44
C MET A 837 59.07 -11.58 11.82
N VAL A 838 59.14 -10.26 12.08
CA VAL A 838 58.82 -9.68 13.40
C VAL A 838 57.76 -8.59 13.30
N SER A 839 56.66 -8.77 14.05
CA SER A 839 55.56 -7.82 14.11
C SER A 839 55.98 -6.42 14.60
N VAL A 840 55.34 -5.38 14.04
CA VAL A 840 55.67 -3.96 14.29
C VAL A 840 55.60 -3.61 15.79
N SER A 841 54.63 -4.18 16.51
CA SER A 841 54.47 -3.96 17.96
C SER A 841 55.62 -4.52 18.80
N LEU A 842 56.19 -5.68 18.42
CA LEU A 842 57.38 -6.23 19.07
C LEU A 842 58.62 -5.38 18.78
N ARG A 843 58.74 -4.85 17.57
CA ARG A 843 59.82 -3.90 17.20
C ARG A 843 59.72 -2.58 17.97
N GLU A 844 58.53 -2.00 18.09
CA GLU A 844 58.29 -0.82 18.94
C GLU A 844 58.60 -1.09 20.43
N THR A 845 58.37 -2.31 20.92
CA THR A 845 58.70 -2.72 22.30
C THR A 845 60.21 -2.85 22.53
N LEU A 846 60.94 -3.43 21.57
CA LEU A 846 62.41 -3.50 21.58
C LEU A 846 63.04 -2.10 21.56
N PHE A 847 62.49 -1.19 20.76
CA PHE A 847 62.91 0.21 20.73
C PHE A 847 62.74 0.89 22.10
N LYS A 848 61.54 0.78 22.71
CA LYS A 848 61.25 1.34 24.05
C LYS A 848 62.21 0.84 25.11
N LYS A 849 62.53 -0.46 25.12
CA LYS A 849 63.47 -1.06 26.08
C LYS A 849 64.89 -0.51 25.86
N THR A 850 65.38 -0.53 24.62
CA THR A 850 66.74 -0.06 24.27
C THR A 850 66.94 1.41 24.65
N VAL A 851 65.96 2.28 24.39
CA VAL A 851 66.00 3.70 24.78
C VAL A 851 65.95 3.87 26.31
N GLY A 852 65.15 3.07 27.01
CA GLY A 852 65.09 3.08 28.48
C GLY A 852 66.41 2.67 29.14
N ASP A 853 67.12 1.71 28.54
CA ASP A 853 68.44 1.26 29.00
C ASP A 853 69.50 2.37 28.79
N ILE A 854 69.46 3.11 27.67
CA ILE A 854 70.35 4.25 27.40
C ILE A 854 70.20 5.35 28.47
N PHE A 855 68.96 5.77 28.78
CA PHE A 855 68.69 6.78 29.82
C PHE A 855 69.03 6.32 31.26
N SER A 856 69.30 5.03 31.46
CA SER A 856 69.64 4.46 32.77
C SER A 856 71.14 4.15 32.94
N SER A 857 71.98 4.48 31.94
CA SER A 857 73.37 4.03 31.84
C SER A 857 74.38 4.69 32.79
N GLY A 858 74.03 5.81 33.44
CA GLY A 858 74.87 6.55 34.41
C GLY A 858 75.92 7.48 33.78
N THR A 859 76.01 7.52 32.44
CA THR A 859 77.07 8.20 31.68
C THR A 859 76.78 9.69 31.44
N GLY A 860 75.50 10.07 31.32
CA GLY A 860 75.09 11.44 31.02
C GLY A 860 75.36 11.87 29.57
N GLU A 861 75.45 10.91 28.67
CA GLU A 861 75.63 11.11 27.24
C GLU A 861 74.43 10.54 26.48
N PHE A 862 73.92 11.34 25.54
CA PHE A 862 72.77 11.02 24.70
C PHE A 862 73.15 11.37 23.27
N ASP A 863 73.36 10.35 22.43
CA ASP A 863 73.64 10.52 21.00
C ASP A 863 72.31 10.59 20.25
N GLU A 864 71.99 11.80 19.77
CA GLU A 864 70.77 12.07 18.99
C GLU A 864 70.75 11.30 17.66
N GLU A 865 71.90 11.08 17.01
CA GLU A 865 71.96 10.35 15.75
C GLU A 865 71.73 8.86 15.96
N GLU A 866 72.34 8.24 16.99
CA GLU A 866 72.10 6.83 17.25
C GLU A 866 70.63 6.57 17.65
N VAL A 867 70.06 7.40 18.52
CA VAL A 867 68.69 7.19 19.05
C VAL A 867 67.59 7.57 18.06
N TYR A 868 67.73 8.66 17.29
CA TYR A 868 66.69 9.12 16.37
C TYR A 868 66.86 8.65 14.91
N GLU A 869 68.05 8.24 14.51
CA GLU A 869 68.32 7.83 13.13
C GLU A 869 68.69 6.35 13.03
N LYS A 870 69.79 5.92 13.68
CA LYS A 870 70.37 4.58 13.47
C LYS A 870 69.44 3.48 14.01
N ILE A 871 69.01 3.57 15.26
CA ILE A 871 68.15 2.54 15.87
C ILE A 871 66.75 2.43 15.18
N PRO A 872 66.06 3.54 14.82
CA PRO A 872 64.80 3.45 14.08
C PRO A 872 64.96 2.89 12.65
N LEU A 873 66.11 3.12 11.98
CA LEU A 873 66.43 2.51 10.68
C LEU A 873 66.79 1.02 10.81
N ASP A 874 67.45 0.62 11.89
CA ASP A 874 67.78 -0.78 12.19
C ASP A 874 66.51 -1.63 12.33
N LEU A 875 65.54 -1.12 13.12
CA LEU A 875 64.24 -1.77 13.38
C LEU A 875 63.13 -1.42 12.36
N ASN A 876 63.39 -0.54 11.40
CA ASN A 876 62.42 -0.03 10.43
C ASN A 876 61.12 0.50 11.10
N ILE A 877 61.30 1.38 12.08
CA ILE A 877 60.23 2.07 12.82
C ILE A 877 60.14 3.51 12.33
N ASN A 878 58.92 4.06 12.24
CA ASN A 878 58.73 5.46 11.86
C ASN A 878 59.48 6.41 12.82
N LYS A 879 60.43 7.19 12.26
CA LYS A 879 61.27 8.18 12.97
C LYS A 879 60.46 9.15 13.84
N GLU A 880 59.26 9.55 13.43
CA GLU A 880 58.42 10.48 14.19
C GLU A 880 57.82 9.84 15.43
N LYS A 881 57.33 8.59 15.30
CA LYS A 881 56.87 7.80 16.45
C LYS A 881 58.00 7.50 17.42
N ALA A 882 59.18 7.13 16.89
CA ALA A 882 60.38 6.92 17.68
C ALA A 882 60.75 8.18 18.49
N ARG A 883 60.78 9.36 17.84
CA ARG A 883 60.97 10.66 18.50
C ARG A 883 59.93 10.93 19.60
N GLY A 884 58.64 10.66 19.34
CA GLY A 884 57.57 10.80 20.35
C GLY A 884 57.80 9.93 21.59
N VAL A 885 58.09 8.64 21.38
CA VAL A 885 58.37 7.66 22.43
C VAL A 885 59.61 8.04 23.27
N VAL A 886 60.68 8.52 22.63
CA VAL A 886 61.88 8.99 23.33
C VAL A 886 61.56 10.20 24.22
N ARG A 887 60.78 11.18 23.75
CA ARG A 887 60.39 12.33 24.56
C ARG A 887 59.52 11.94 25.76
N GLU A 888 58.57 11.04 25.57
CA GLU A 888 57.71 10.52 26.65
C GLU A 888 58.53 9.78 27.72
N LEU A 889 59.49 8.94 27.30
CA LEU A 889 60.40 8.25 28.21
C LEU A 889 61.33 9.22 28.94
N ALA A 890 61.90 10.22 28.23
CA ALA A 890 62.77 11.24 28.82
C ALA A 890 62.02 12.07 29.88
N GLN A 891 60.84 12.61 29.57
CA GLN A 891 60.03 13.40 30.52
C GLN A 891 59.69 12.61 31.78
N ASN A 892 59.24 11.35 31.63
CA ASN A 892 58.93 10.48 32.76
C ASN A 892 60.17 10.08 33.57
N ARG A 893 61.36 10.00 32.95
CA ARG A 893 62.60 9.65 33.66
C ARG A 893 63.29 10.84 34.32
N LEU A 894 63.12 12.05 33.78
CA LEU A 894 63.77 13.27 34.26
C LEU A 894 63.41 13.55 35.74
N SER A 895 62.11 13.65 36.06
CA SER A 895 61.66 13.82 37.46
C SER A 895 62.08 12.66 38.39
N ASN A 896 61.94 11.42 37.92
CA ASN A 896 62.34 10.23 38.67
C ASN A 896 63.84 10.18 38.96
N SER A 897 64.70 10.65 38.06
CA SER A 897 66.15 10.69 38.24
C SER A 897 66.61 11.75 39.25
N LEU A 898 65.88 12.86 39.39
CA LEU A 898 66.08 13.83 40.48
C LEU A 898 65.62 13.25 41.82
N ILE A 899 64.44 12.62 41.88
CA ILE A 899 63.95 11.95 43.10
C ILE A 899 64.96 10.86 43.55
N GLN A 900 65.49 10.09 42.61
CA GLN A 900 66.51 9.09 42.87
C GLN A 900 67.84 9.71 43.33
N ALA A 901 68.25 10.86 42.79
CA ALA A 901 69.42 11.60 43.26
C ALA A 901 69.24 12.08 44.71
N VAL A 902 68.09 12.68 45.07
CA VAL A 902 67.82 13.11 46.45
C VAL A 902 67.70 11.92 47.41
N ALA A 903 67.10 10.81 46.98
CA ALA A 903 67.06 9.58 47.79
C ALA A 903 68.47 9.03 48.07
N LEU A 904 69.37 9.05 47.08
CA LEU A 904 70.75 8.62 47.22
C LEU A 904 71.61 9.61 48.03
N LEU A 905 71.29 10.91 48.00
CA LEU A 905 71.87 11.93 48.87
C LEU A 905 71.55 11.63 50.34
N ARG A 906 70.27 11.38 50.66
CA ARG A 906 69.83 11.01 52.02
C ARG A 906 70.45 9.69 52.50
N GLN A 907 70.74 8.76 51.58
CA GLN A 907 71.49 7.53 51.84
C GLN A 907 73.03 7.71 51.89
N ARG A 908 73.54 8.94 51.78
CA ARG A 908 74.97 9.29 51.76
C ARG A 908 75.80 8.54 50.71
N ASN A 909 75.24 8.25 49.54
CA ASN A 909 75.95 7.56 48.44
C ASN A 909 76.34 8.54 47.31
N PRO A 910 77.51 9.22 47.38
CA PRO A 910 77.89 10.25 46.42
C PRO A 910 78.08 9.72 44.99
N LYS A 911 78.56 8.48 44.83
CA LYS A 911 78.74 7.85 43.50
C LYS A 911 77.40 7.56 42.82
N GLY A 912 76.41 7.10 43.60
CA GLY A 912 75.04 6.92 43.14
C GLY A 912 74.38 8.25 42.76
N VAL A 913 74.59 9.30 43.56
CA VAL A 913 74.14 10.66 43.26
C VAL A 913 74.67 11.15 41.91
N VAL A 914 75.99 11.09 41.68
CA VAL A 914 76.61 11.54 40.42
C VAL A 914 76.07 10.76 39.21
N SER A 915 75.88 9.44 39.33
CA SER A 915 75.26 8.62 38.27
C SER A 915 73.80 9.03 37.98
N SER A 916 73.01 9.29 39.01
CA SER A 916 71.61 9.73 38.86
C SER A 916 71.51 11.15 38.30
N LEU A 917 72.42 12.05 38.67
CA LEU A 917 72.52 13.41 38.10
C LEU A 917 73.01 13.38 36.64
N ASN A 918 73.90 12.46 36.27
CA ASN A 918 74.26 12.22 34.88
C ASN A 918 73.06 11.70 34.07
N ASN A 919 72.27 10.75 34.61
CA ASN A 919 71.03 10.30 33.97
C ASN A 919 70.01 11.44 33.80
N LEU A 920 69.90 12.34 34.78
CA LEU A 920 69.09 13.56 34.69
C LEU A 920 69.54 14.45 33.51
N LEU A 921 70.86 14.65 33.35
CA LEU A 921 71.43 15.42 32.24
C LEU A 921 71.25 14.73 30.87
N ALA A 922 71.28 13.40 30.79
CA ALA A 922 70.93 12.68 29.55
C ALA A 922 69.44 12.86 29.19
N CYS A 923 68.54 12.87 30.18
CA CYS A 923 67.12 13.13 29.96
C CYS A 923 66.86 14.58 29.53
N ASP A 924 67.54 15.57 30.14
CA ASP A 924 67.39 16.98 29.77
C ASP A 924 68.00 17.31 28.38
N LYS A 925 69.06 16.61 27.95
CA LYS A 925 69.54 16.71 26.57
C LYS A 925 68.48 16.23 25.57
N ALA A 926 67.78 15.14 25.86
CA ALA A 926 66.71 14.63 24.99
C ALA A 926 65.43 15.47 25.02
N VAL A 927 65.14 16.15 26.14
CA VAL A 927 64.01 17.09 26.29
C VAL A 927 64.45 18.27 27.18
N PRO A 928 64.84 19.42 26.59
CA PRO A 928 65.23 20.60 27.35
C PRO A 928 64.10 21.09 28.25
N SER A 929 64.36 21.08 29.56
CA SER A 929 63.38 21.38 30.61
C SER A 929 63.65 22.71 31.32
N GLN A 930 62.59 23.24 31.95
CA GLN A 930 62.66 24.41 32.84
C GLN A 930 63.08 23.96 34.25
N THR A 931 63.51 24.90 35.09
CA THR A 931 64.00 24.67 36.47
C THR A 931 63.13 23.69 37.26
N LEU A 932 63.74 22.66 37.85
CA LEU A 932 63.07 21.63 38.62
C LEU A 932 62.76 22.12 40.04
N SER A 933 61.48 22.18 40.40
CA SER A 933 61.05 22.58 41.74
C SER A 933 61.25 21.44 42.75
N TRP A 934 61.99 21.71 43.82
CA TRP A 934 62.09 20.84 45.00
C TRP A 934 61.82 21.65 46.26
N GLU A 935 61.20 21.04 47.27
CA GLU A 935 60.73 21.74 48.47
C GLU A 935 61.87 22.22 49.39
N MET A 936 63.03 21.54 49.35
CA MET A 936 64.20 21.87 50.17
C MET A 936 65.37 22.37 49.32
N SER A 937 65.60 23.70 49.32
CA SER A 937 66.71 24.33 48.57
C SER A 937 68.10 23.92 49.07
N GLU A 938 68.21 23.44 50.31
CA GLU A 938 69.46 22.96 50.92
C GLU A 938 69.90 21.64 50.27
N GLU A 939 68.99 20.68 50.09
CA GLU A 939 69.30 19.39 49.43
C GLU A 939 69.77 19.59 47.97
N LEU A 940 69.23 20.58 47.26
CA LEU A 940 69.69 20.94 45.91
C LEU A 940 71.11 21.52 45.91
N SER A 941 71.45 22.30 46.94
CA SER A 941 72.78 22.88 47.14
C SER A 941 73.81 21.80 47.48
N ASP A 942 73.42 20.80 48.27
CA ASP A 942 74.23 19.62 48.57
C ASP A 942 74.45 18.73 47.34
N LEU A 943 73.42 18.48 46.53
CA LEU A 943 73.53 17.77 45.25
C LEU A 943 74.54 18.48 44.32
N TYR A 944 74.43 19.80 44.19
CA TYR A 944 75.35 20.61 43.38
C TYR A 944 76.78 20.56 43.92
N THR A 945 76.96 20.57 45.25
CA THR A 945 78.28 20.49 45.90
C THR A 945 78.92 19.11 45.75
N ILE A 946 78.15 18.02 45.82
CA ILE A 946 78.64 16.66 45.55
C ILE A 946 79.00 16.50 44.07
N TYR A 947 78.23 17.09 43.15
CA TYR A 947 78.54 17.06 41.74
C TYR A 947 79.79 17.89 41.41
N LEU A 948 79.95 19.10 41.98
CA LEU A 948 81.18 19.90 41.90
C LEU A 948 82.42 19.11 42.33
N LYS A 949 82.36 18.35 43.43
CA LYS A 949 83.45 17.49 43.93
C LYS A 949 83.78 16.28 43.03
N SER A 950 83.11 16.11 41.90
CA SER A 950 83.35 15.03 40.94
C SER A 950 83.97 15.48 39.61
N ASP A 951 84.52 16.71 39.58
CA ASP A 951 85.14 17.37 38.43
C ASP A 951 84.38 17.23 37.09
N PRO A 952 83.07 17.58 37.01
CA PRO A 952 82.33 17.48 35.76
C PRO A 952 82.73 18.59 34.78
N SER A 953 82.55 18.32 33.48
CA SER A 953 82.74 19.33 32.42
C SER A 953 81.93 20.61 32.72
N PRO A 954 82.47 21.82 32.46
CA PRO A 954 81.83 23.09 32.83
C PRO A 954 80.44 23.27 32.21
N GLU A 955 80.18 22.70 31.03
CA GLU A 955 78.87 22.70 30.39
C GLU A 955 77.82 21.90 31.19
N LYS A 956 78.16 20.67 31.60
CA LYS A 956 77.31 19.82 32.47
C LYS A 956 77.07 20.50 33.82
N LEU A 957 78.09 21.14 34.42
CA LEU A 957 77.96 21.90 35.66
C LEU A 957 77.01 23.10 35.53
N ASN A 958 77.22 23.96 34.53
CA ASN A 958 76.39 25.15 34.32
C ASN A 958 74.94 24.77 33.97
N ARG A 959 74.74 23.71 33.18
CA ARG A 959 73.39 23.21 32.88
C ARG A 959 72.72 22.61 34.11
N LEU A 960 73.45 21.87 34.96
CA LEU A 960 72.90 21.39 36.23
C LEU A 960 72.57 22.53 37.19
N GLN A 961 73.41 23.57 37.29
CA GLN A 961 73.13 24.77 38.09
C GLN A 961 71.79 25.42 37.67
N TYR A 962 71.57 25.54 36.35
CA TYR A 962 70.30 26.03 35.79
C TYR A 962 69.13 25.10 36.15
N LEU A 963 69.26 23.79 35.95
CA LEU A 963 68.18 22.83 36.23
C LEU A 963 67.79 22.77 37.71
N LEU A 964 68.74 22.95 38.63
CA LEU A 964 68.50 23.00 40.07
C LEU A 964 68.08 24.40 40.57
N GLY A 965 68.03 25.42 39.70
CA GLY A 965 67.55 26.76 40.04
C GLY A 965 68.45 27.56 41.00
N ILE A 966 69.74 27.25 41.07
CA ILE A 966 70.68 27.87 42.03
C ILE A 966 71.20 29.21 41.50
N ASN A 967 70.90 30.30 42.22
CA ASN A 967 71.37 31.65 41.90
C ASN A 967 72.91 31.73 41.80
N ASP A 968 73.41 32.58 40.90
CA ASP A 968 74.86 32.69 40.66
C ASP A 968 75.66 33.10 41.90
N SER A 969 75.09 33.91 42.79
CA SER A 969 75.72 34.31 44.05
C SER A 969 75.88 33.14 45.04
N THR A 970 74.90 32.23 45.12
CA THR A 970 75.01 31.04 45.97
C THR A 970 75.89 29.97 45.32
N ALA A 971 75.84 29.81 43.99
CA ALA A 971 76.75 28.92 43.27
C ALA A 971 78.22 29.40 43.32
N ALA A 972 78.48 30.72 43.40
CA ALA A 972 79.81 31.26 43.67
C ALA A 972 80.26 30.98 45.11
N ALA A 973 79.41 31.25 46.11
CA ALA A 973 79.73 30.98 47.51
C ALA A 973 80.00 29.48 47.80
N LEU A 974 79.25 28.58 47.15
CA LEU A 974 79.48 27.13 47.26
C LEU A 974 80.82 26.70 46.64
N ARG A 975 81.23 27.32 45.52
CA ARG A 975 82.57 27.11 44.92
C ARG A 975 83.69 27.57 45.86
N ASP A 976 83.63 28.81 46.38
CA ASP A 976 84.62 29.33 47.35
C ASP A 976 84.67 28.51 48.66
N SER A 977 83.54 27.95 49.10
CA SER A 977 83.50 27.08 50.28
C SER A 977 84.11 25.69 50.05
N GLY A 978 84.21 25.24 48.80
CA GLY A 978 84.86 24.00 48.42
C GLY A 978 86.37 24.04 48.64
N ASP A 979 87.02 25.15 48.26
CA ASP A 979 88.48 25.32 48.37
C ASP A 979 88.96 25.45 49.83
N ARG A 980 88.13 25.96 50.74
CA ARG A 980 88.50 26.12 52.16
C ARG A 980 88.51 24.83 52.99
N LEU A 981 88.06 23.70 52.44
CA LEU A 981 88.05 22.39 53.12
C LEU A 981 89.25 21.49 52.79
N LEU A 982 90.28 22.02 52.13
CA LEU A 982 91.45 21.24 51.68
C LEU A 982 92.54 20.99 52.75
N GLU A 983 92.42 21.50 53.99
CA GLU A 983 93.51 21.43 55.00
C GLU A 983 93.13 20.93 56.41
N THR A 984 91.95 20.34 56.67
CA THR A 984 91.61 19.85 58.03
C THR A 984 91.03 18.43 58.13
N ALA A 985 91.63 17.67 59.06
CA ALA A 985 91.13 16.48 59.76
C ALA A 985 91.09 15.12 59.00
N GLU A 986 92.21 14.41 59.16
CA GLU A 986 92.40 13.01 59.60
C GLU A 986 91.20 12.05 59.79
N GLU A 987 91.53 10.76 59.69
CA GLU A 987 90.65 9.59 59.84
C GLU A 987 89.84 9.56 61.16
N GLU A 988 88.54 9.21 61.06
CA GLU A 988 87.93 8.31 62.06
C GLU A 988 87.34 7.07 61.39
N LYS A 989 87.92 5.92 61.73
CA LYS A 989 87.38 4.59 61.41
C LYS A 989 86.18 4.31 62.30
N PHE A 990 85.02 4.05 61.72
CA PHE A 990 83.96 3.32 62.39
C PHE A 990 83.82 1.92 61.80
N VAL A 991 84.15 0.92 62.63
CA VAL A 991 83.88 -0.49 62.38
C VAL A 991 82.46 -0.80 62.85
N PHE A 992 81.61 -1.29 61.95
CA PHE A 992 80.49 -2.20 62.23
C PHE A 992 80.23 -3.08 61.01
#